data_AF-A0A423VBU8-F1
#
_entry.id   AF-A0A423VBU8-F1
#
_cell.length_a   1.000
_cell.length_b   1.000
_cell.length_c   1.000
_cell.angle_alpha   90.00
_cell.angle_beta   90.00
_cell.angle_gamma   90.00
#
_symmetry.space_group_name_H-M   'P 1'
#
loop_
_entity.id
_entity.type
_entity.pdbx_description
1 polymer ?
#
loop_
_entity_poly.entity_id
_entity_poly.type
_entity_poly.pdbx_seq_one_letter_code
_entity_poly.pdbx_strand_id
1 'polypeptide(L)'
;MQNYYLNIQTPFPVSPAPDWRHLWTRIVPEMALHHDNILHAMLASSATNLLRSSPDDKELFAARQHYFISALQAQRQEVAKLTVDNAEVVCFASLLISITSFAMLKERSLDPYQPPMEWLQVGRGAGTVIWQSVETIMTQSKESDHPNLMVVSGAYPYFGRDESYFSPDMRRSFDGILTQHLPSGDDWADEETRVAYEKALSYVGSIQMGINNGEPVYAVSRRIQAFALVAPPKFVELLGMQRPRALVVMAHFWATVAQVHTVWWMGEEGGMGEETTAKREIRAINGVLPPEWLTTMVWPLDVVGLRDRGHGSQRVIMIALRSPVEDGPGEKVKSEAQYRATGLNGRSVTVNQGKALGGSSAINAQVFVPPTKANLGAWETLGNQGWDWDMLHENVTRTYNYPMVEEKLKVALGVDGWAAKNEAAKVRQEPEAISQAMQEYATSKSGTLTSIGIETYAYLPILDHVAQDSPGFERLSKLLEDNTPPASDHRASALYSHVRQMLLDPKAPSAVYLTMRGQSPHPVDLAWSPDSPAGPVPGNFLTIATVISQPLSPGTSHIWSADPMDAPIIDPAYLSHPVDAEVMAAQMLQIEQVAASEPLSSTLLVQPLQRRDPASDFNGDLEKAKRFARTSSTSMWHPAGTCAMLPVDKRGVVDVALRVHGV
;
A
#
# COMPACT_ATOMS: atom_id res chain seq x y z
N MET A 1 25.42 25.37 5.89
CA MET A 1 25.89 26.03 7.13
C MET A 1 25.52 27.51 7.20
N GLN A 2 25.92 28.37 6.26
CA GLN A 2 25.58 29.81 6.32
C GLN A 2 24.06 30.07 6.44
N ASN A 3 23.24 29.38 5.65
CA ASN A 3 21.78 29.50 5.73
C ASN A 3 21.24 29.09 7.12
N TYR A 4 21.84 28.09 7.77
CA TYR A 4 21.43 27.70 9.11
C TYR A 4 21.59 28.86 10.10
N TYR A 5 22.75 29.52 10.10
CA TYR A 5 23.00 30.66 10.98
C TYR A 5 22.11 31.87 10.70
N LEU A 6 21.79 32.14 9.44
CA LEU A 6 21.01 33.33 9.09
C LEU A 6 19.50 33.11 9.30
N ASN A 7 19.00 31.94 8.91
CA ASN A 7 17.57 31.72 8.69
C ASN A 7 16.95 30.60 9.56
N ILE A 8 17.77 29.77 10.22
CA ILE A 8 17.28 28.59 10.97
C ILE A 8 17.64 28.61 12.43
N GLN A 9 18.73 29.30 12.84
CA GLN A 9 19.41 29.30 14.15
C GLN A 9 18.53 29.25 15.41
N THR A 10 17.24 29.48 15.27
CA THR A 10 16.16 29.17 16.20
C THR A 10 15.21 28.15 15.54
N PRO A 11 15.57 26.85 15.47
CA PRO A 11 14.71 25.86 14.82
C PRO A 11 13.39 25.71 15.58
N PHE A 12 13.41 26.06 16.87
CA PHE A 12 12.23 26.34 17.67
C PHE A 12 11.96 27.85 17.72
N PRO A 13 10.70 28.29 17.77
CA PRO A 13 10.42 29.68 18.13
C PRO A 13 11.11 29.99 19.45
N VAL A 14 11.72 31.17 19.56
CA VAL A 14 12.63 31.51 20.67
C VAL A 14 11.90 31.36 22.01
N SER A 15 12.34 30.38 22.82
CA SER A 15 12.02 30.37 24.24
C SER A 15 12.60 31.64 24.88
N PRO A 16 11.90 32.30 25.81
CA PRO A 16 12.42 33.48 26.51
C PRO A 16 13.65 33.18 27.37
N ALA A 17 13.99 31.90 27.58
CA ALA A 17 15.19 31.50 28.30
C ALA A 17 16.47 31.95 27.55
N PRO A 18 17.35 32.78 28.16
CA PRO A 18 18.57 33.28 27.52
C PRO A 18 19.48 32.17 27.00
N ASP A 19 19.59 31.07 27.76
CA ASP A 19 20.44 29.92 27.45
C ASP A 19 19.94 29.16 26.21
N TRP A 20 18.64 29.24 25.90
CA TRP A 20 18.07 28.61 24.71
C TRP A 20 18.65 29.19 23.43
N ARG A 21 18.80 30.51 23.38
CA ARG A 21 19.38 31.18 22.22
C ARG A 21 20.86 30.82 22.09
N HIS A 22 21.59 30.83 23.20
CA HIS A 22 23.01 30.46 23.22
C HIS A 22 23.23 29.01 22.75
N LEU A 23 22.37 28.09 23.18
CA LEU A 23 22.41 26.68 22.80
C LEU A 23 22.38 26.48 21.27
N TRP A 24 21.37 27.04 20.59
CA TRP A 24 21.17 26.80 19.16
C TRP A 24 22.03 27.68 18.24
N THR A 25 22.52 28.82 18.74
CA THR A 25 23.38 29.73 17.96
C THR A 25 24.87 29.45 18.10
N ARG A 26 25.30 28.81 19.19
CA ARG A 26 26.73 28.56 19.48
C ARG A 26 27.04 27.11 19.77
N ILE A 27 26.43 26.53 20.81
CA ILE A 27 26.80 25.19 21.32
C ILE A 27 26.53 24.09 20.29
N VAL A 28 25.30 24.00 19.76
CA VAL A 28 24.95 22.96 18.78
C VAL A 28 25.78 23.09 17.49
N PRO A 29 25.98 24.29 16.92
CA PRO A 29 26.90 24.45 15.79
C PRO A 29 28.36 24.09 16.09
N GLU A 30 28.86 24.33 17.30
CA GLU A 30 30.20 23.91 17.73
C GLU A 30 30.31 22.39 17.80
N MET A 31 29.30 21.70 18.35
CA MET A 31 29.23 20.23 18.34
C MET A 31 29.23 19.67 16.90
N ALA A 32 28.58 20.35 15.97
CA ALA A 32 28.53 19.96 14.57
C ALA A 32 29.90 19.99 13.86
N LEU A 33 30.89 20.71 14.39
CA LEU A 33 32.26 20.68 13.86
C LEU A 33 33.00 19.38 14.18
N HIS A 34 32.49 18.62 15.15
CA HIS A 34 33.14 17.42 15.67
C HIS A 34 32.29 16.15 15.49
N HIS A 35 30.99 16.28 15.19
CA HIS A 35 30.07 15.15 15.09
C HIS A 35 29.20 15.19 13.81
N ASP A 36 29.38 14.17 12.97
CA ASP A 36 28.75 14.06 11.65
C ASP A 36 27.22 13.98 11.71
N ASN A 37 26.66 13.35 12.74
CA ASN A 37 25.20 13.23 12.89
C ASN A 37 24.52 14.61 13.03
N ILE A 38 25.08 15.50 13.85
CA ILE A 38 24.57 16.87 13.99
C ILE A 38 24.85 17.67 12.71
N LEU A 39 26.06 17.58 12.17
CA LEU A 39 26.43 18.30 10.96
C LEU A 39 25.47 18.00 9.80
N HIS A 40 25.26 16.72 9.52
CA HIS A 40 24.36 16.28 8.46
C HIS A 40 22.90 16.67 8.77
N ALA A 41 22.45 16.57 10.03
CA ALA A 41 21.11 16.99 10.40
C ALA A 41 20.91 18.51 10.18
N MET A 42 21.89 19.34 10.55
CA MET A 42 21.87 20.79 10.31
C MET A 42 21.87 21.11 8.81
N LEU A 43 22.65 20.39 8.01
CA LEU A 43 22.68 20.56 6.55
C LEU A 43 21.37 20.12 5.89
N ALA A 44 20.76 19.03 6.36
CA ALA A 44 19.43 18.60 5.91
C ALA A 44 18.36 19.65 6.25
N SER A 45 18.31 20.16 7.49
CA SER A 45 17.42 21.27 7.86
C SER A 45 17.67 22.51 7.00
N SER A 46 18.95 22.82 6.74
CA SER A 46 19.36 23.93 5.88
C SER A 46 18.84 23.81 4.46
N ALA A 47 18.98 22.64 3.85
CA ALA A 47 18.51 22.39 2.50
C ALA A 47 16.98 22.40 2.43
N THR A 48 16.30 21.80 3.41
CA THR A 48 14.82 21.85 3.52
C THR A 48 14.29 23.28 3.63
N ASN A 49 14.96 24.15 4.40
CA ASN A 49 14.58 25.55 4.51
C ASN A 49 14.79 26.31 3.19
N LEU A 50 15.90 26.10 2.50
CA LEU A 50 16.19 26.75 1.21
C LEU A 50 15.21 26.32 0.11
N LEU A 51 14.78 25.05 0.10
CA LEU A 51 13.78 24.54 -0.84
C LEU A 51 12.43 25.28 -0.76
N ARG A 52 12.13 25.97 0.35
CA ARG A 52 10.93 26.84 0.45
C ARG A 52 10.96 27.96 -0.58
N SER A 53 12.12 28.54 -0.83
CA SER A 53 12.31 29.63 -1.81
C SER A 53 12.73 29.11 -3.19
N SER A 54 13.02 27.81 -3.32
CA SER A 54 13.52 27.19 -4.56
C SER A 54 13.02 25.75 -4.70
N PRO A 55 11.70 25.53 -4.79
CA PRO A 55 11.10 24.19 -4.71
C PRO A 55 11.50 23.27 -5.87
N ASP A 56 11.84 23.83 -7.04
CA ASP A 56 12.21 23.07 -8.25
C ASP A 56 13.72 22.79 -8.36
N ASP A 57 14.53 23.19 -7.36
CA ASP A 57 15.96 22.96 -7.35
C ASP A 57 16.29 21.49 -7.05
N LYS A 58 16.52 20.73 -8.14
CA LYS A 58 16.81 19.29 -8.08
C LYS A 58 18.12 18.98 -7.36
N GLU A 59 19.13 19.85 -7.47
CA GLU A 59 20.42 19.63 -6.81
C GLU A 59 20.27 19.81 -5.30
N LEU A 60 19.56 20.85 -4.89
CA LEU A 60 19.25 21.12 -3.48
C LEU A 60 18.35 20.02 -2.89
N PHE A 61 17.38 19.52 -3.65
CA PHE A 61 16.56 18.37 -3.26
C PHE A 61 17.41 17.12 -3.05
N ALA A 62 18.31 16.81 -4.00
CA ALA A 62 19.22 15.67 -3.89
C ALA A 62 20.19 15.82 -2.70
N ALA A 63 20.74 17.03 -2.49
CA ALA A 63 21.60 17.33 -1.36
C ALA A 63 20.87 17.14 -0.03
N ARG A 64 19.62 17.62 0.09
CA ARG A 64 18.79 17.36 1.28
C ARG A 64 18.62 15.86 1.53
N GLN A 65 18.24 15.09 0.51
CA GLN A 65 18.04 13.64 0.66
C GLN A 65 19.33 12.94 1.10
N HIS A 66 20.46 13.30 0.49
CA HIS A 66 21.77 12.79 0.87
C HIS A 66 22.09 13.10 2.34
N TYR A 67 22.00 14.36 2.76
CA TYR A 67 22.31 14.75 4.13
C TYR A 67 21.34 14.15 5.15
N PHE A 68 20.06 14.02 4.83
CA PHE A 68 19.09 13.40 5.74
C PHE A 68 19.39 11.92 5.96
N ILE A 69 19.71 11.17 4.91
CA ILE A 69 20.12 9.76 5.00
C ILE A 69 21.45 9.63 5.76
N SER A 70 22.45 10.48 5.44
CA SER A 70 23.74 10.49 6.15
C SER A 70 23.58 10.82 7.63
N ALA A 71 22.67 11.73 7.99
CA ALA A 71 22.34 12.05 9.38
C ALA A 71 21.79 10.81 10.11
N LEU A 72 20.84 10.08 9.50
CA LEU A 72 20.30 8.85 10.09
C LEU A 72 21.36 7.75 10.23
N GLN A 73 22.26 7.60 9.25
CA GLN A 73 23.35 6.62 9.31
C GLN A 73 24.35 6.95 10.43
N ALA A 74 24.84 8.19 10.49
CA ALA A 74 25.74 8.64 11.54
C ALA A 74 25.08 8.57 12.93
N GLN A 75 23.79 8.93 13.02
CA GLN A 75 23.02 8.83 14.27
C GLN A 75 22.95 7.40 14.79
N ARG A 76 22.75 6.40 13.92
CA ARG A 76 22.77 4.99 14.34
C ARG A 76 24.13 4.58 14.92
N GLN A 77 25.23 5.09 14.37
CA GLN A 77 26.57 4.78 14.86
C GLN A 77 26.84 5.40 16.24
N GLU A 78 26.38 6.64 16.47
CA GLU A 78 26.50 7.32 17.76
C GLU A 78 25.61 6.68 18.84
N VAL A 79 24.36 6.33 18.49
CA VAL A 79 23.44 5.61 19.40
C VAL A 79 23.98 4.24 19.79
N ALA A 80 24.64 3.51 18.87
CA ALA A 80 25.25 2.22 19.18
C ALA A 80 26.37 2.29 20.23
N LYS A 81 26.89 3.50 20.49
CA LYS A 81 27.95 3.77 21.48
C LYS A 81 27.48 4.80 22.52
N LEU A 82 26.18 4.87 22.81
CA LEU A 82 25.62 5.87 23.71
C LEU A 82 26.28 5.82 25.10
N THR A 83 26.92 6.91 25.49
CA THR A 83 27.50 7.16 26.81
C THR A 83 27.15 8.57 27.28
N VAL A 84 27.51 8.92 28.52
CA VAL A 84 27.35 10.29 29.02
C VAL A 84 28.09 11.32 28.14
N ASP A 85 29.19 10.93 27.48
CA ASP A 85 30.03 11.83 26.69
C ASP A 85 29.38 12.26 25.36
N ASN A 86 28.55 11.39 24.75
CA ASN A 86 27.90 11.67 23.47
C ASN A 86 26.36 11.80 23.56
N ALA A 87 25.77 11.63 24.75
CA ALA A 87 24.33 11.72 24.95
C ALA A 87 23.73 13.08 24.51
N GLU A 88 24.41 14.19 24.77
CA GLU A 88 23.94 15.51 24.32
C GLU A 88 23.90 15.59 22.78
N VAL A 89 24.96 15.07 22.13
CA VAL A 89 25.10 15.09 20.68
C VAL A 89 23.98 14.29 20.02
N VAL A 90 23.78 13.07 20.52
CA VAL A 90 22.73 12.15 20.10
C VAL A 90 21.34 12.78 20.27
N CYS A 91 21.10 13.47 21.39
CA CYS A 91 19.82 14.13 21.65
C CYS A 91 19.57 15.31 20.67
N PHE A 92 20.54 16.20 20.47
CA PHE A 92 20.36 17.35 19.59
C PHE A 92 20.21 16.96 18.12
N ALA A 93 20.92 15.93 17.67
CA ALA A 93 20.72 15.35 16.34
C ALA A 93 19.29 14.82 16.16
N SER A 94 18.77 14.07 17.14
CA SER A 94 17.38 13.55 17.11
C SER A 94 16.34 14.68 17.02
N LEU A 95 16.54 15.79 17.73
CA LEU A 95 15.65 16.96 17.64
C LEU A 95 15.67 17.57 16.22
N LEU A 96 16.85 17.77 15.63
CA LEU A 96 16.98 18.33 14.28
C LEU A 96 16.40 17.41 13.20
N ILE A 97 16.64 16.10 13.31
CA ILE A 97 16.06 15.09 12.41
C ILE A 97 14.52 15.13 12.49
N SER A 98 13.97 15.25 13.70
CA SER A 98 12.52 15.29 13.91
C SER A 98 11.87 16.53 13.28
N ILE A 99 12.48 17.72 13.42
CA ILE A 99 12.01 18.95 12.77
C ILE A 99 12.08 18.83 11.26
N THR A 100 13.21 18.32 10.75
CA THR A 100 13.42 18.16 9.30
C THR A 100 12.40 17.19 8.71
N SER A 101 12.13 16.07 9.40
CA SER A 101 11.12 15.09 9.00
C SER A 101 9.72 15.70 8.95
N PHE A 102 9.33 16.53 9.93
CA PHE A 102 8.05 17.23 9.90
C PHE A 102 7.96 18.20 8.71
N ALA A 103 9.00 19.01 8.48
CA ALA A 103 9.03 19.98 7.39
C ALA A 103 8.89 19.32 6.01
N MET A 104 9.45 18.12 5.84
CA MET A 104 9.37 17.34 4.60
C MET A 104 7.96 16.82 4.28
N LEU A 105 7.02 16.84 5.23
CA LEU A 105 5.63 16.43 4.98
C LEU A 105 4.94 17.28 3.91
N LYS A 106 5.41 18.52 3.70
CA LYS A 106 4.93 19.39 2.60
C LYS A 106 5.08 18.72 1.22
N GLU A 107 6.02 17.80 1.03
CA GLU A 107 6.31 17.23 -0.29
C GLU A 107 5.71 15.85 -0.51
N ARG A 108 5.08 15.26 0.51
CA ARG A 108 4.57 13.90 0.41
C ARG A 108 3.30 13.83 -0.46
N SER A 109 3.12 12.69 -1.13
CA SER A 109 1.85 12.38 -1.79
C SER A 109 0.77 12.08 -0.77
N LEU A 110 -0.43 12.59 -1.02
CA LEU A 110 -1.65 12.31 -0.24
C LEU A 110 -2.70 11.56 -1.06
N ASP A 111 -2.31 11.04 -2.22
CA ASP A 111 -3.20 10.29 -3.12
C ASP A 111 -2.59 8.93 -3.47
N PRO A 112 -3.16 7.81 -2.97
CA PRO A 112 -4.25 7.76 -1.98
C PRO A 112 -3.78 8.24 -0.59
N TYR A 113 -4.68 8.83 0.20
CA TYR A 113 -4.31 9.35 1.51
C TYR A 113 -3.80 8.24 2.41
N GLN A 114 -2.61 8.43 2.95
CA GLN A 114 -2.03 7.62 4.02
C GLN A 114 -1.63 8.55 5.14
N PRO A 115 -1.90 8.24 6.42
CA PRO A 115 -1.35 9.01 7.52
C PRO A 115 0.18 9.10 7.43
N PRO A 116 0.81 10.16 7.97
CA PRO A 116 2.27 10.38 7.89
C PRO A 116 3.04 9.42 8.80
N MET A 117 2.98 8.12 8.51
CA MET A 117 3.54 7.05 9.35
C MET A 117 5.05 7.14 9.49
N GLU A 118 5.76 7.48 8.42
CA GLU A 118 7.22 7.64 8.45
C GLU A 118 7.64 8.72 9.47
N TRP A 119 6.96 9.86 9.48
CA TRP A 119 7.20 10.92 10.47
C TRP A 119 6.91 10.46 11.90
N LEU A 120 5.80 9.74 12.11
CA LEU A 120 5.46 9.22 13.43
C LEU A 120 6.49 8.19 13.93
N GLN A 121 7.03 7.35 13.04
CA GLN A 121 8.07 6.38 13.40
C GLN A 121 9.43 7.04 13.66
N VAL A 122 9.82 8.03 12.85
CA VAL A 122 11.02 8.85 13.11
C VAL A 122 10.89 9.56 14.46
N GLY A 123 9.72 10.14 14.74
CA GLY A 123 9.43 10.79 16.02
C GLY A 123 9.48 9.84 17.21
N ARG A 124 8.96 8.61 17.08
CA ARG A 124 9.06 7.58 18.11
C ARG A 124 10.52 7.18 18.38
N GLY A 125 11.29 6.94 17.32
CA GLY A 125 12.72 6.63 17.44
C GLY A 125 13.50 7.77 18.10
N ALA A 126 13.25 9.01 17.70
CA ALA A 126 13.83 10.20 18.31
C ALA A 126 13.43 10.31 19.80
N GLY A 127 12.17 10.07 20.14
CA GLY A 127 11.67 10.09 21.52
C GLY A 127 12.40 9.10 22.42
N THR A 128 12.53 7.84 21.99
CA THR A 128 13.29 6.82 22.73
C THR A 128 14.73 7.24 22.96
N VAL A 129 15.40 7.76 21.93
CA VAL A 129 16.80 8.21 22.01
C VAL A 129 16.94 9.43 22.94
N ILE A 130 16.02 10.39 22.87
CA ILE A 130 16.01 11.57 23.73
C ILE A 130 15.84 11.16 25.20
N TRP A 131 14.88 10.28 25.51
CA TRP A 131 14.66 9.82 26.89
C TRP A 131 15.84 9.05 27.44
N GLN A 132 16.44 8.16 26.66
CA GLN A 132 17.63 7.43 27.08
C GLN A 132 18.84 8.36 27.28
N SER A 133 18.97 9.40 26.46
CA SER A 133 20.03 10.41 26.60
C SER A 133 19.86 11.24 27.88
N VAL A 134 18.63 11.67 28.19
CA VAL A 134 18.30 12.38 29.44
C VAL A 134 18.59 11.48 30.65
N GLU A 135 18.14 10.24 30.63
CA GLU A 135 18.35 9.29 31.72
C GLU A 135 19.85 9.00 31.94
N THR A 136 20.61 8.79 30.87
CA THR A 136 22.06 8.56 30.93
C THR A 136 22.77 9.74 31.61
N ILE A 137 22.42 10.97 31.22
CA ILE A 137 22.99 12.17 31.84
C ILE A 137 22.58 12.28 33.30
N MET A 138 21.30 12.08 33.63
CA MET A 138 20.80 12.21 35.01
C MET A 138 21.40 11.17 35.97
N THR A 139 21.73 9.99 35.48
CA THR A 139 22.26 8.89 36.31
C THR A 139 23.78 8.88 36.43
N GLN A 140 24.49 9.45 35.45
CA GLN A 140 25.96 9.33 35.36
C GLN A 140 26.71 10.66 35.48
N SER A 141 26.05 11.81 35.33
CA SER A 141 26.69 13.12 35.51
C SER A 141 26.80 13.51 36.99
N LYS A 142 27.80 14.34 37.32
CA LYS A 142 27.88 14.94 38.66
C LYS A 142 26.92 16.12 38.73
N GLU A 143 26.34 16.41 39.90
CA GLU A 143 25.45 17.56 40.13
C GLU A 143 26.02 18.92 39.67
N SER A 144 27.35 19.02 39.54
CA SER A 144 28.06 20.21 39.06
C SER A 144 28.07 20.43 37.54
N ASP A 145 27.69 19.43 36.73
CA ASP A 145 28.05 19.41 35.30
C ASP A 145 27.14 20.24 34.38
N HIS A 146 26.12 20.93 34.92
CA HIS A 146 25.17 21.81 34.20
C HIS A 146 24.96 21.47 32.70
N PRO A 147 24.44 20.27 32.37
CA PRO A 147 24.37 19.82 30.98
C PRO A 147 23.50 20.74 30.12
N ASN A 148 23.95 21.05 28.91
CA ASN A 148 23.24 21.88 27.94
C ASN A 148 21.84 21.34 27.64
N LEU A 149 21.66 20.01 27.68
CA LEU A 149 20.37 19.34 27.49
C LEU A 149 19.32 19.79 28.52
N MET A 150 19.74 20.24 29.71
CA MET A 150 18.82 20.75 30.74
C MET A 150 18.11 22.02 30.32
N VAL A 151 18.69 22.81 29.42
CA VAL A 151 18.02 23.97 28.81
C VAL A 151 16.78 23.52 28.02
N VAL A 152 16.82 22.35 27.38
CA VAL A 152 15.69 21.79 26.63
C VAL A 152 14.69 21.10 27.54
N SER A 153 15.18 20.23 28.43
CA SER A 153 14.33 19.48 29.38
C SER A 153 13.62 20.39 30.39
N GLY A 154 14.29 21.46 30.82
CA GLY A 154 13.80 22.43 31.80
C GLY A 154 12.98 23.58 31.19
N ALA A 155 12.78 23.61 29.88
CA ALA A 155 11.89 24.60 29.27
C ALA A 155 10.45 24.08 29.27
N TYR A 156 9.50 24.99 29.47
CA TYR A 156 8.07 24.71 29.31
C TYR A 156 7.72 24.43 27.83
N PRO A 157 6.83 23.46 27.51
CA PRO A 157 6.17 22.49 28.38
C PRO A 157 7.11 21.38 28.90
N TYR A 158 6.83 20.85 30.09
CA TYR A 158 7.73 19.93 30.81
C TYR A 158 7.43 18.46 30.51
N PHE A 159 7.86 18.00 29.33
CA PHE A 159 7.66 16.61 28.90
C PHE A 159 8.33 15.60 29.85
N GLY A 160 7.64 14.49 30.13
CA GLY A 160 8.09 13.44 31.05
C GLY A 160 7.98 13.76 32.54
N ARG A 161 7.57 14.99 32.91
CA ARG A 161 7.34 15.40 34.32
C ARG A 161 5.92 15.87 34.58
N ASP A 162 5.29 16.48 33.58
CA ASP A 162 3.93 16.97 33.66
C ASP A 162 2.97 16.04 32.90
N GLU A 163 2.24 15.22 33.65
CA GLU A 163 1.23 14.31 33.09
C GLU A 163 -0.12 14.99 32.83
N SER A 164 -0.29 16.27 33.23
CA SER A 164 -1.57 16.98 33.08
C SER A 164 -2.01 17.12 31.62
N TYR A 165 -1.07 17.06 30.67
CA TYR A 165 -1.35 17.03 29.23
C TYR A 165 -2.19 15.83 28.80
N PHE A 166 -2.22 14.75 29.59
CA PHE A 166 -3.00 13.54 29.35
C PHE A 166 -4.26 13.46 30.23
N SER A 167 -4.57 14.51 30.99
CA SER A 167 -5.72 14.52 31.90
C SER A 167 -7.07 14.49 31.15
N PRO A 168 -8.13 13.97 31.77
CA PRO A 168 -9.49 14.01 31.21
C PRO A 168 -9.98 15.43 30.91
N ASP A 169 -9.53 16.42 31.67
CA ASP A 169 -9.91 17.83 31.48
C ASP A 169 -9.49 18.36 30.11
N MET A 170 -8.36 17.90 29.59
CA MET A 170 -7.86 18.32 28.28
C MET A 170 -8.72 17.80 27.12
N ARG A 171 -9.46 16.70 27.31
CA ARG A 171 -10.26 16.08 26.24
C ARG A 171 -11.76 16.39 26.28
N ARG A 172 -12.25 17.18 27.24
CA ARG A 172 -13.69 17.46 27.42
C ARG A 172 -14.38 18.01 26.16
N SER A 173 -13.72 18.89 25.41
CA SER A 173 -14.26 19.43 24.14
C SER A 173 -14.36 18.40 23.01
N PHE A 174 -13.74 17.23 23.19
CA PHE A 174 -13.69 16.13 22.24
C PHE A 174 -14.52 14.92 22.70
N ASP A 175 -15.34 15.05 23.75
CA ASP A 175 -16.17 13.94 24.23
C ASP A 175 -17.09 13.41 23.12
N GLY A 176 -17.53 14.27 22.18
CA GLY A 176 -18.27 13.85 20.99
C GLY A 176 -17.49 12.90 20.08
N ILE A 177 -16.16 12.98 20.04
CA ILE A 177 -15.30 12.06 19.29
C ILE A 177 -15.21 10.70 19.99
N LEU A 178 -15.40 10.62 21.31
CA LEU A 178 -15.35 9.36 22.09
C LEU A 178 -16.74 8.70 22.23
N THR A 179 -17.77 9.49 22.53
CA THR A 179 -19.06 9.00 23.04
C THR A 179 -20.13 8.74 21.96
N GLN A 180 -19.90 9.16 20.71
CA GLN A 180 -20.85 8.91 19.64
C GLN A 180 -21.01 7.40 19.37
N HIS A 181 -22.23 6.90 19.52
CA HIS A 181 -22.63 5.58 19.03
C HIS A 181 -22.80 5.66 17.51
N LEU A 182 -21.73 5.38 16.78
CA LEU A 182 -21.71 5.38 15.33
C LEU A 182 -21.81 3.94 14.80
N PRO A 183 -22.55 3.69 13.70
CA PRO A 183 -22.70 2.36 13.12
C PRO A 183 -21.40 1.70 12.64
N SER A 184 -20.29 2.45 12.58
CA SER A 184 -19.06 2.14 11.85
C SER A 184 -18.17 1.03 12.46
N GLY A 185 -18.62 0.33 13.50
CA GLY A 185 -17.86 -0.77 14.10
C GLY A 185 -16.49 -0.39 14.67
N ASP A 186 -16.25 0.91 14.95
CA ASP A 186 -15.03 1.37 15.63
C ASP A 186 -15.17 1.10 17.13
N ASP A 187 -15.17 -0.19 17.46
CA ASP A 187 -15.14 -0.67 18.84
C ASP A 187 -13.83 -0.23 19.49
N TRP A 188 -14.00 0.45 20.62
CA TRP A 188 -12.97 0.97 21.50
C TRP A 188 -13.24 0.57 22.95
N ALA A 189 -14.15 -0.40 23.18
CA ALA A 189 -14.53 -0.85 24.51
C ALA A 189 -13.40 -1.60 25.22
N ASP A 190 -12.43 -2.14 24.49
CA ASP A 190 -11.23 -2.69 25.10
C ASP A 190 -10.39 -1.57 25.74
N GLU A 191 -9.88 -1.88 26.93
CA GLU A 191 -9.22 -0.90 27.78
C GLU A 191 -7.99 -0.27 27.11
N GLU A 192 -7.24 -1.04 26.32
CA GLU A 192 -6.01 -0.58 25.69
C GLU A 192 -6.29 0.46 24.59
N THR A 193 -7.24 0.16 23.70
CA THR A 193 -7.71 1.06 22.64
C THR A 193 -8.34 2.31 23.24
N ARG A 194 -9.17 2.15 24.27
CA ARG A 194 -9.77 3.27 24.99
C ARG A 194 -8.73 4.23 25.52
N VAL A 195 -7.77 3.71 26.30
CA VAL A 195 -6.71 4.52 26.90
C VAL A 195 -5.86 5.19 25.81
N ALA A 196 -5.64 4.53 24.68
CA ALA A 196 -4.90 5.10 23.56
C ALA A 196 -5.60 6.34 22.96
N TYR A 197 -6.91 6.25 22.68
CA TYR A 197 -7.68 7.38 22.17
C TYR A 197 -7.79 8.51 23.20
N GLU A 198 -8.07 8.17 24.45
CA GLU A 198 -8.15 9.14 25.54
C GLU A 198 -6.86 9.93 25.69
N LYS A 199 -5.70 9.25 25.70
CA LYS A 199 -4.39 9.91 25.80
C LYS A 199 -4.08 10.77 24.58
N ALA A 200 -4.35 10.28 23.37
CA ALA A 200 -4.10 11.05 22.15
C ALA A 200 -4.96 12.32 22.07
N LEU A 201 -6.25 12.21 22.39
CA LEU A 201 -7.17 13.35 22.43
C LEU A 201 -6.84 14.33 23.56
N SER A 202 -6.51 13.84 24.76
CA SER A 202 -6.06 14.72 25.84
C SER A 202 -4.83 15.50 25.41
N TYR A 203 -3.87 14.87 24.72
CA TYR A 203 -2.69 15.57 24.24
C TYR A 203 -3.02 16.62 23.16
N VAL A 204 -3.83 16.29 22.15
CA VAL A 204 -4.31 17.27 21.15
C VAL A 204 -5.07 18.42 21.81
N GLY A 205 -5.89 18.11 22.80
CA GLY A 205 -6.62 19.10 23.59
C GLY A 205 -5.72 20.00 24.42
N SER A 206 -4.58 19.50 24.92
CA SER A 206 -3.58 20.34 25.56
C SER A 206 -2.98 21.39 24.61
N ILE A 207 -2.84 21.06 23.32
CA ILE A 207 -2.40 22.02 22.29
C ILE A 207 -3.48 23.07 22.05
N GLN A 208 -4.73 22.63 21.84
CA GLN A 208 -5.86 23.52 21.60
C GLN A 208 -6.10 24.46 22.80
N MET A 209 -6.02 23.94 24.02
CA MET A 209 -6.13 24.73 25.25
C MET A 209 -5.01 25.75 25.34
N GLY A 210 -3.76 25.37 25.04
CA GLY A 210 -2.64 26.31 25.01
C GLY A 210 -2.84 27.45 24.01
N ILE A 211 -3.37 27.15 22.82
CA ILE A 211 -3.74 28.17 21.82
C ILE A 211 -4.84 29.09 22.36
N ASN A 212 -5.92 28.54 22.90
CA ASN A 212 -7.06 29.30 23.42
C ASN A 212 -6.67 30.21 24.61
N ASN A 213 -5.72 29.78 25.43
CA ASN A 213 -5.19 30.54 26.55
C ASN A 213 -4.14 31.59 26.13
N GLY A 214 -3.80 31.68 24.84
CA GLY A 214 -2.81 32.62 24.33
C GLY A 214 -1.39 32.30 24.78
N GLU A 215 -1.05 31.02 24.95
CA GLU A 215 0.31 30.62 25.29
C GLU A 215 1.32 31.05 24.21
N PRO A 216 2.60 31.29 24.58
CA PRO A 216 3.62 31.66 23.61
C PRO A 216 3.77 30.64 22.48
N VAL A 217 4.02 31.12 21.26
CA VAL A 217 4.17 30.29 20.05
C VAL A 217 5.19 29.16 20.22
N TYR A 218 6.29 29.40 20.96
CA TYR A 218 7.29 28.36 21.22
C TYR A 218 6.72 27.18 22.01
N ALA A 219 5.86 27.43 22.99
CA ALA A 219 5.28 26.40 23.84
C ALA A 219 4.30 25.53 23.04
N VAL A 220 3.42 26.16 22.26
CA VAL A 220 2.49 25.47 21.34
C VAL A 220 3.27 24.64 20.30
N SER A 221 4.30 25.24 19.70
CA SER A 221 5.16 24.58 18.70
C SER A 221 5.88 23.35 19.25
N ARG A 222 6.34 23.40 20.50
CA ARG A 222 6.97 22.27 21.17
C ARG A 222 5.98 21.13 21.43
N ARG A 223 4.73 21.41 21.78
CA ARG A 223 3.70 20.36 21.89
C ARG A 223 3.39 19.72 20.54
N ILE A 224 3.27 20.53 19.48
CA ILE A 224 3.07 20.00 18.12
C ILE A 224 4.21 19.05 17.72
N GLN A 225 5.47 19.46 17.94
CA GLN A 225 6.63 18.62 17.63
C GLN A 225 6.62 17.33 18.46
N ALA A 226 6.35 17.44 19.76
CA ALA A 226 6.40 16.31 20.68
C ALA A 226 5.26 15.31 20.47
N PHE A 227 4.22 15.63 19.70
CA PHE A 227 3.14 14.69 19.38
C PHE A 227 3.67 13.35 18.85
N ALA A 228 4.59 13.36 17.88
CA ALA A 228 5.16 12.14 17.31
C ALA A 228 6.05 11.36 18.30
N LEU A 229 6.54 12.02 19.37
CA LEU A 229 7.39 11.40 20.40
C LEU A 229 6.53 10.74 21.50
N VAL A 230 5.34 11.29 21.77
CA VAL A 230 4.51 10.92 22.92
C VAL A 230 3.19 10.27 22.54
N ALA A 231 2.85 10.22 21.26
CA ALA A 231 1.65 9.53 20.76
C ALA A 231 1.67 8.07 21.24
N PRO A 232 0.58 7.57 21.86
CA PRO A 232 0.53 6.20 22.35
C PRO A 232 0.84 5.20 21.22
N PRO A 233 1.68 4.17 21.43
CA PRO A 233 1.99 3.18 20.40
C PRO A 233 0.74 2.54 19.80
N LYS A 234 -0.24 2.24 20.66
CA LYS A 234 -1.54 1.74 20.23
C LYS A 234 -2.32 2.78 19.41
N PHE A 235 -2.26 4.06 19.73
CA PHE A 235 -2.86 5.11 18.89
C PHE A 235 -2.18 5.19 17.51
N VAL A 236 -0.85 5.08 17.45
CA VAL A 236 -0.11 5.03 16.18
C VAL A 236 -0.45 3.78 15.38
N GLU A 237 -0.67 2.64 16.04
CA GLU A 237 -1.21 1.43 15.41
C GLU A 237 -2.63 1.69 14.87
N LEU A 238 -3.54 2.27 15.66
CA LEU A 238 -4.93 2.60 15.27
C LEU A 238 -5.00 3.65 14.15
N LEU A 239 -4.06 4.61 14.14
CA LEU A 239 -3.92 5.65 13.13
C LEU A 239 -3.28 5.12 11.87
N GLY A 240 -2.21 4.34 12.00
CA GLY A 240 -1.69 3.48 10.94
C GLY A 240 -2.88 2.75 10.38
N MET A 241 -3.67 2.14 11.25
CA MET A 241 -4.93 1.52 10.95
C MET A 241 -6.07 2.44 10.49
N GLN A 242 -5.84 3.71 10.13
CA GLN A 242 -6.82 4.67 9.61
C GLN A 242 -8.23 4.52 10.21
N ARG A 243 -8.32 4.18 11.50
CA ARG A 243 -9.61 4.02 12.14
C ARG A 243 -10.25 5.39 12.09
N PRO A 244 -11.52 5.53 11.68
CA PRO A 244 -12.12 6.85 11.49
C PRO A 244 -11.95 7.78 12.68
N ARG A 245 -12.06 7.25 13.91
CA ARG A 245 -11.77 8.01 15.13
C ARG A 245 -10.32 8.48 15.19
N ALA A 246 -9.34 7.62 14.91
CA ALA A 246 -7.93 7.99 14.88
C ALA A 246 -7.63 9.06 13.82
N LEU A 247 -8.23 8.95 12.65
CA LEU A 247 -8.15 9.96 11.59
C LEU A 247 -8.77 11.29 12.00
N VAL A 248 -9.91 11.27 12.69
CA VAL A 248 -10.54 12.47 13.24
C VAL A 248 -9.64 13.11 14.31
N VAL A 249 -9.04 12.32 15.22
CA VAL A 249 -8.03 12.84 16.16
C VAL A 249 -6.89 13.51 15.40
N MET A 250 -6.41 12.90 14.32
CA MET A 250 -5.33 13.44 13.48
C MET A 250 -5.74 14.72 12.76
N ALA A 251 -6.98 14.83 12.27
CA ALA A 251 -7.50 16.07 11.67
C ALA A 251 -7.58 17.21 12.69
N HIS A 252 -7.98 16.91 13.92
CA HIS A 252 -7.97 17.89 15.01
C HIS A 252 -6.54 18.31 15.37
N PHE A 253 -5.58 17.38 15.38
CA PHE A 253 -4.16 17.71 15.49
C PHE A 253 -3.74 18.67 14.37
N TRP A 254 -4.02 18.36 13.10
CA TRP A 254 -3.70 19.24 11.98
C TRP A 254 -4.36 20.62 12.08
N ALA A 255 -5.57 20.70 12.62
CA ALA A 255 -6.25 21.97 12.82
C ALA A 255 -5.58 22.81 13.93
N THR A 256 -4.92 22.19 14.91
CA THR A 256 -4.04 22.92 15.83
C THR A 256 -2.76 23.41 15.13
N VAL A 257 -2.17 22.60 14.24
CA VAL A 257 -1.00 23.00 13.42
C VAL A 257 -1.34 24.18 12.51
N ALA A 258 -2.52 24.16 11.90
CA ALA A 258 -3.01 25.19 11.00
C ALA A 258 -3.17 26.57 11.67
N GLN A 259 -3.14 26.66 13.00
CA GLN A 259 -3.21 27.94 13.72
C GLN A 259 -1.84 28.54 14.00
N VAL A 260 -0.75 27.84 13.64
CA VAL A 260 0.64 28.27 13.86
C VAL A 260 1.32 28.58 12.52
N HIS A 261 1.25 29.84 12.09
CA HIS A 261 1.77 30.26 10.77
C HIS A 261 3.19 30.85 10.78
N THR A 262 3.67 31.28 11.95
CA THR A 262 4.93 32.05 12.07
C THR A 262 6.18 31.18 12.12
N VAL A 263 6.02 29.86 12.11
CA VAL A 263 7.14 28.92 12.28
C VAL A 263 7.42 28.25 10.95
N TRP A 264 8.62 28.46 10.41
CA TRP A 264 8.96 28.13 9.01
C TRP A 264 8.73 26.67 8.60
N TRP A 265 8.81 25.73 9.54
CA TRP A 265 8.62 24.29 9.29
C TRP A 265 7.19 23.79 9.54
N MET A 266 6.28 24.66 10.01
CA MET A 266 4.85 24.38 10.16
C MET A 266 3.97 25.27 9.26
N GLY A 267 4.38 26.52 9.06
CA GLY A 267 3.63 27.56 8.37
C GLY A 267 4.33 28.06 7.10
N GLU A 268 3.51 28.38 6.10
CA GLU A 268 3.93 29.01 4.85
C GLU A 268 3.63 30.50 4.94
N GLU A 269 4.58 31.34 4.53
CA GLU A 269 4.42 32.79 4.49
C GLU A 269 3.53 33.17 3.30
N GLY A 270 2.22 32.99 3.44
CA GLY A 270 1.30 33.50 2.44
C GLY A 270 -0.14 33.55 2.92
N GLY A 271 -0.85 34.55 2.39
CA GLY A 271 -2.19 34.92 2.83
C GLY A 271 -3.23 33.83 2.60
N MET A 272 -4.46 34.12 3.06
CA MET A 272 -5.65 33.28 2.83
C MET A 272 -5.71 32.79 1.37
N GLY A 273 -5.43 31.50 1.15
CA GLY A 273 -5.44 30.89 -0.19
C GLY A 273 -4.40 29.80 -0.40
N GLU A 274 -3.25 29.89 0.27
CA GLU A 274 -2.16 28.92 0.06
C GLU A 274 -2.44 27.51 0.62
N GLU A 275 -1.89 26.53 -0.08
CA GLU A 275 -2.09 25.09 0.10
C GLU A 275 -1.13 24.54 1.19
N THR A 276 -1.40 24.84 2.47
CA THR A 276 -0.53 24.41 3.59
C THR A 276 -0.58 22.90 3.85
N THR A 277 0.46 22.33 4.47
CA THR A 277 0.48 20.92 4.89
C THR A 277 -0.76 20.54 5.70
N ALA A 278 -1.13 21.34 6.70
CA ALA A 278 -2.31 21.06 7.52
C ALA A 278 -3.63 21.10 6.72
N LYS A 279 -3.78 22.07 5.80
CA LYS A 279 -4.95 22.15 4.91
C LYS A 279 -5.05 20.96 3.97
N ARG A 280 -3.92 20.54 3.39
CA ARG A 280 -3.82 19.36 2.53
C ARG A 280 -4.19 18.08 3.28
N GLU A 281 -3.64 17.90 4.48
CA GLU A 281 -3.92 16.75 5.35
C GLU A 281 -5.38 16.72 5.81
N ILE A 282 -5.95 17.84 6.28
CA ILE A 282 -7.37 17.92 6.68
C ILE A 282 -8.29 17.61 5.50
N ARG A 283 -8.00 18.16 4.32
CA ARG A 283 -8.80 17.88 3.11
C ARG A 283 -8.76 16.39 2.78
N ALA A 284 -7.58 15.80 2.80
CA ALA A 284 -7.39 14.40 2.48
C ALA A 284 -8.05 13.47 3.51
N ILE A 285 -7.93 13.78 4.82
CA ILE A 285 -8.65 13.06 5.89
C ILE A 285 -10.16 13.18 5.70
N ASN A 286 -10.68 14.38 5.45
CA ASN A 286 -12.10 14.59 5.21
C ASN A 286 -12.61 13.79 4.01
N GLY A 287 -11.78 13.63 2.97
CA GLY A 287 -12.09 12.85 1.78
C GLY A 287 -12.17 11.33 2.00
N VAL A 288 -11.52 10.79 3.04
CA VAL A 288 -11.51 9.34 3.34
C VAL A 288 -12.39 8.95 4.54
N LEU A 289 -12.94 9.91 5.29
CA LEU A 289 -13.78 9.64 6.44
C LEU A 289 -15.20 9.19 6.03
N PRO A 290 -15.79 8.18 6.72
CA PRO A 290 -17.20 7.84 6.52
C PRO A 290 -18.14 9.02 6.85
N PRO A 291 -19.29 9.15 6.17
CA PRO A 291 -20.21 10.29 6.33
C PRO A 291 -20.63 10.58 7.78
N GLU A 292 -20.80 9.55 8.59
CA GLU A 292 -21.20 9.64 9.99
C GLU A 292 -20.15 10.38 10.86
N TRP A 293 -18.88 10.37 10.46
CA TRP A 293 -17.80 11.09 11.13
C TRP A 293 -17.67 12.55 10.68
N LEU A 294 -18.28 12.96 9.56
CA LEU A 294 -18.12 14.32 9.01
C LEU A 294 -18.63 15.42 9.95
N THR A 295 -19.59 15.10 10.83
CA THR A 295 -20.06 16.06 11.85
C THR A 295 -18.95 16.45 12.84
N THR A 296 -17.99 15.56 13.08
CA THR A 296 -16.81 15.83 13.91
C THR A 296 -15.74 16.64 13.18
N MET A 297 -15.79 16.71 11.84
CA MET A 297 -14.84 17.44 11.00
C MET A 297 -15.16 18.93 10.84
N VAL A 298 -16.28 19.39 11.41
CA VAL A 298 -16.73 20.78 11.33
C VAL A 298 -15.65 21.78 11.73
N TRP A 299 -15.05 21.61 12.92
CA TRP A 299 -14.03 22.54 13.40
C TRP A 299 -12.73 22.47 12.56
N PRO A 300 -12.16 21.28 12.27
CA PRO A 300 -11.00 21.19 11.38
C PRO A 300 -11.20 21.88 10.02
N LEU A 301 -12.33 21.66 9.36
CA LEU A 301 -12.63 22.26 8.05
C LEU A 301 -12.80 23.78 8.11
N ASP A 302 -13.44 24.30 9.17
CA ASP A 302 -13.59 25.74 9.40
C ASP A 302 -12.24 26.42 9.60
N VAL A 303 -11.34 25.82 10.37
CA VAL A 303 -10.00 26.37 10.66
C VAL A 303 -9.18 26.57 9.40
N VAL A 304 -9.28 25.66 8.42
CA VAL A 304 -8.52 25.76 7.15
C VAL A 304 -9.31 26.35 5.98
N GLY A 305 -10.52 26.88 6.25
CA GLY A 305 -11.35 27.54 5.25
C GLY A 305 -11.86 26.62 4.14
N LEU A 306 -12.10 25.34 4.45
CA LEU A 306 -12.68 24.35 3.51
C LEU A 306 -14.20 24.17 3.68
N ARG A 307 -14.81 24.83 4.67
CA ARG A 307 -16.25 24.77 4.90
C ARG A 307 -16.97 25.90 4.15
N ASP A 308 -17.84 25.53 3.23
CA ASP A 308 -18.63 26.48 2.44
C ASP A 308 -19.71 27.14 3.33
N ARG A 309 -19.49 28.40 3.71
CA ARG A 309 -20.46 29.19 4.49
C ARG A 309 -21.35 29.92 3.50
N GLY A 310 -22.56 29.40 3.31
CA GLY A 310 -23.54 29.97 2.38
C GLY A 310 -23.68 31.50 2.47
N HIS A 311 -23.54 32.11 1.29
CA HIS A 311 -23.92 33.47 0.88
C HIS A 311 -23.09 34.69 1.36
N GLY A 312 -22.42 35.33 0.37
CA GLY A 312 -22.46 36.79 0.25
C GLY A 312 -21.13 37.56 0.32
N SER A 313 -20.18 37.34 -0.61
CA SER A 313 -19.30 38.42 -1.09
C SER A 313 -18.57 37.99 -2.36
N GLN A 314 -18.96 38.55 -3.51
CA GLN A 314 -18.25 38.43 -4.78
C GLN A 314 -16.95 39.24 -4.73
N ARG A 315 -15.81 38.60 -5.04
CA ARG A 315 -14.80 39.15 -5.97
C ARG A 315 -14.14 38.03 -6.79
N VAL A 316 -14.28 38.15 -8.10
CA VAL A 316 -13.73 37.35 -9.20
C VAL A 316 -12.21 37.65 -9.30
N ILE A 317 -11.29 36.72 -9.61
CA ILE A 317 -10.79 36.40 -10.97
C ILE A 317 -9.66 35.33 -10.95
N MET A 318 -9.81 34.36 -11.86
CA MET A 318 -8.88 33.50 -12.64
C MET A 318 -7.67 32.80 -11.98
N ILE A 319 -7.48 31.50 -12.29
CA ILE A 319 -6.55 31.00 -13.33
C ILE A 319 -6.65 29.45 -13.50
N ALA A 320 -6.46 29.04 -14.76
CA ALA A 320 -6.02 27.74 -15.30
C ALA A 320 -6.95 26.52 -15.22
N LEU A 321 -7.62 26.30 -16.35
CA LEU A 321 -8.20 25.04 -16.78
C LEU A 321 -7.14 23.93 -16.87
N ARG A 322 -7.26 22.90 -16.04
CA ARG A 322 -7.03 21.52 -16.45
C ARG A 322 -8.28 20.72 -16.06
N SER A 323 -8.86 20.09 -17.06
CA SER A 323 -10.18 19.45 -17.01
C SER A 323 -10.30 18.43 -15.87
N PRO A 324 -11.33 18.53 -15.01
CA PRO A 324 -11.74 17.45 -14.15
C PRO A 324 -12.65 16.50 -14.93
N VAL A 325 -12.54 15.20 -14.66
CA VAL A 325 -13.74 14.35 -14.65
C VAL A 325 -13.94 14.03 -13.18
N GLU A 326 -14.71 14.88 -12.51
CA GLU A 326 -15.35 14.59 -11.23
C GLU A 326 -16.55 13.70 -11.52
N ASP A 327 -16.59 12.50 -10.95
CA ASP A 327 -17.86 11.81 -10.70
C ASP A 327 -18.35 12.26 -9.32
N GLY A 328 -19.44 13.05 -9.30
CA GLY A 328 -20.09 13.56 -8.10
C GLY A 328 -20.94 12.52 -7.35
N PRO A 329 -21.43 12.84 -6.14
CA PRO A 329 -22.18 11.92 -5.30
C PRO A 329 -23.64 11.84 -5.79
N GLY A 330 -23.96 10.82 -6.58
CA GLY A 330 -25.33 10.58 -7.03
C GLY A 330 -25.51 9.50 -8.11
N GLU A 331 -24.46 9.15 -8.87
CA GLU A 331 -24.51 8.07 -9.85
C GLU A 331 -23.49 6.98 -9.54
N LYS A 332 -23.96 5.75 -9.34
CA LYS A 332 -23.11 4.56 -9.35
C LYS A 332 -22.56 4.37 -10.76
N VAL A 333 -21.38 4.90 -11.06
CA VAL A 333 -20.61 4.44 -12.23
C VAL A 333 -20.16 3.00 -11.92
N LYS A 334 -20.79 2.03 -12.59
CA LYS A 334 -20.42 0.61 -12.51
C LYS A 334 -19.02 0.43 -13.11
N SER A 335 -17.98 0.32 -12.27
CA SER A 335 -16.63 -0.09 -12.70
C SER A 335 -16.51 -1.61 -12.97
N GLU A 336 -17.58 -2.35 -12.70
CA GLU A 336 -17.73 -3.78 -12.92
C GLU A 336 -18.86 -4.01 -13.94
N ALA A 337 -18.48 -4.56 -15.09
CA ALA A 337 -19.45 -4.98 -16.09
C ALA A 337 -19.48 -6.50 -16.16
N GLN A 338 -20.70 -7.01 -16.31
CA GLN A 338 -21.03 -8.42 -16.31
C GLN A 338 -21.24 -8.88 -17.74
N TYR A 339 -20.38 -9.79 -18.19
CA TYR A 339 -20.37 -10.28 -19.57
C TYR A 339 -20.67 -11.76 -19.63
N ARG A 340 -21.50 -12.17 -20.59
CA ARG A 340 -21.83 -13.58 -20.79
C ARG A 340 -20.66 -14.29 -21.47
N ALA A 341 -20.08 -15.27 -20.80
CA ALA A 341 -19.07 -16.15 -21.36
C ALA A 341 -19.74 -17.44 -21.88
N THR A 342 -19.81 -17.61 -23.19
CA THR A 342 -20.45 -18.78 -23.83
C THR A 342 -19.78 -20.10 -23.43
N GLY A 343 -18.44 -20.13 -23.39
CA GLY A 343 -17.66 -21.29 -22.93
C GLY A 343 -17.82 -21.62 -21.44
N LEU A 344 -18.46 -20.73 -20.65
CA LEU A 344 -18.82 -20.97 -19.24
C LEU A 344 -20.32 -21.19 -19.08
N ASN A 345 -20.96 -21.90 -20.02
CA ASN A 345 -22.40 -22.17 -20.03
C ASN A 345 -23.28 -20.89 -20.08
N GLY A 346 -22.77 -19.82 -20.69
CA GLY A 346 -23.48 -18.54 -20.80
C GLY A 346 -23.50 -17.73 -19.50
N ARG A 347 -22.69 -18.12 -18.52
CA ARG A 347 -22.59 -17.49 -17.21
C ARG A 347 -22.05 -16.07 -17.32
N SER A 348 -22.57 -15.20 -16.48
CA SER A 348 -22.14 -13.82 -16.37
C SER A 348 -20.86 -13.74 -15.53
N VAL A 349 -19.79 -13.19 -16.10
CA VAL A 349 -18.50 -13.02 -15.44
C VAL A 349 -18.21 -11.54 -15.26
N THR A 350 -17.75 -11.17 -14.07
CA THR A 350 -17.31 -9.80 -13.78
C THR A 350 -15.95 -9.54 -14.43
N VAL A 351 -15.87 -8.47 -15.21
CA VAL A 351 -14.61 -7.96 -15.78
C VAL A 351 -14.36 -6.56 -15.24
N ASN A 352 -13.18 -6.37 -14.63
CA ASN A 352 -12.77 -5.08 -14.08
C ASN A 352 -12.28 -4.15 -15.20
N GLN A 353 -12.74 -2.89 -15.17
CA GLN A 353 -12.47 -1.91 -16.24
C GLN A 353 -11.63 -0.73 -15.74
N GLY A 354 -10.49 -0.50 -16.39
CA GLY A 354 -9.59 0.60 -16.05
C GLY A 354 -9.88 1.84 -16.87
N LYS A 355 -10.35 2.92 -16.24
CA LYS A 355 -10.48 4.26 -16.84
C LYS A 355 -9.19 5.07 -16.66
N ALA A 356 -8.05 4.54 -17.12
CA ALA A 356 -6.73 5.16 -17.00
C ALA A 356 -5.90 4.96 -18.28
N LEU A 357 -4.78 5.68 -18.41
CA LEU A 357 -3.79 5.44 -19.47
C LEU A 357 -3.23 4.01 -19.33
N GLY A 358 -3.41 3.18 -20.36
CA GLY A 358 -3.15 1.73 -20.30
C GLY A 358 -4.39 0.86 -20.06
N GLY A 359 -5.57 1.47 -19.85
CA GLY A 359 -6.85 0.79 -19.73
C GLY A 359 -6.90 -0.25 -18.60
N SER A 360 -7.63 -1.34 -18.81
CA SER A 360 -7.66 -2.47 -17.87
C SER A 360 -6.31 -3.17 -17.68
N SER A 361 -5.36 -3.02 -18.62
CA SER A 361 -4.01 -3.58 -18.47
C SER A 361 -3.14 -2.80 -17.47
N ALA A 362 -3.58 -1.61 -17.04
CA ALA A 362 -2.98 -0.88 -15.92
C ALA A 362 -3.47 -1.37 -14.54
N ILE A 363 -4.49 -2.24 -14.50
CA ILE A 363 -4.99 -2.85 -13.26
C ILE A 363 -4.07 -4.02 -12.90
N ASN A 364 -3.30 -3.87 -11.82
CA ASN A 364 -2.46 -4.94 -11.29
C ASN A 364 -2.57 -4.96 -9.75
N ALA A 365 -2.70 -6.14 -9.16
CA ALA A 365 -2.85 -6.33 -7.70
C ALA A 365 -1.50 -6.28 -6.95
N GLN A 366 -0.54 -5.48 -7.44
CA GLN A 366 0.86 -5.43 -6.98
C GLN A 366 1.59 -6.78 -7.04
N VAL A 367 1.13 -7.66 -7.93
CA VAL A 367 1.74 -8.96 -8.19
C VAL A 367 2.85 -8.77 -9.20
N PHE A 368 4.09 -9.00 -8.77
CA PHE A 368 5.22 -9.15 -9.68
C PHE A 368 5.63 -10.62 -9.76
N VAL A 369 5.28 -11.28 -10.87
CA VAL A 369 5.74 -12.63 -11.18
C VAL A 369 6.79 -12.52 -12.28
N PRO A 370 8.04 -12.95 -12.05
CA PRO A 370 9.04 -12.95 -13.11
C PRO A 370 8.57 -13.86 -14.25
N PRO A 371 8.65 -13.42 -15.52
CA PRO A 371 8.24 -14.24 -16.64
C PRO A 371 9.18 -15.45 -16.81
N THR A 372 8.71 -16.50 -17.45
CA THR A 372 9.57 -17.66 -17.79
C THR A 372 10.38 -17.38 -19.05
N LYS A 373 11.56 -18.00 -19.17
CA LYS A 373 12.36 -17.95 -20.40
C LYS A 373 11.57 -18.37 -21.64
N ALA A 374 10.74 -19.40 -21.52
CA ALA A 374 9.88 -19.87 -22.61
C ALA A 374 8.87 -18.80 -23.06
N ASN A 375 8.22 -18.10 -22.12
CA ASN A 375 7.25 -17.04 -22.43
C ASN A 375 7.91 -15.84 -23.11
N LEU A 376 9.10 -15.43 -22.67
CA LEU A 376 9.82 -14.32 -23.31
C LEU A 376 10.39 -14.71 -24.68
N GLY A 377 10.92 -15.93 -24.84
CA GLY A 377 11.38 -16.42 -26.14
C GLY A 377 10.26 -16.54 -27.19
N ALA A 378 9.01 -16.70 -26.75
CA ALA A 378 7.86 -16.71 -27.65
C ALA A 378 7.67 -15.37 -28.39
N TRP A 379 8.02 -14.23 -27.76
CA TRP A 379 7.84 -12.91 -28.35
C TRP A 379 8.66 -12.74 -29.63
N GLU A 380 9.93 -13.17 -29.58
CA GLU A 380 10.80 -13.16 -30.74
C GLU A 380 10.30 -14.09 -31.85
N THR A 381 9.84 -15.30 -31.50
CA THR A 381 9.28 -16.28 -32.45
C THR A 381 8.04 -15.73 -33.17
N LEU A 382 7.25 -14.88 -32.49
CA LEU A 382 6.06 -14.24 -33.08
C LEU A 382 6.41 -13.08 -34.02
N GLY A 383 7.66 -12.61 -34.02
CA GLY A 383 8.19 -11.58 -34.93
C GLY A 383 8.77 -10.35 -34.24
N ASN A 384 8.92 -10.36 -32.91
CA ASN A 384 9.49 -9.25 -32.15
C ASN A 384 11.00 -9.43 -31.95
N GLN A 385 11.79 -9.24 -33.00
CA GLN A 385 13.24 -9.41 -32.96
C GLN A 385 13.89 -8.58 -31.84
N GLY A 386 14.80 -9.19 -31.09
CA GLY A 386 15.50 -8.54 -29.96
C GLY A 386 14.67 -8.39 -28.68
N TRP A 387 13.40 -8.81 -28.68
CA TRP A 387 12.57 -8.94 -27.49
C TRP A 387 12.60 -10.38 -26.98
N ASP A 388 13.75 -10.80 -26.44
CA ASP A 388 14.01 -12.14 -25.94
C ASP A 388 14.34 -12.16 -24.42
N TRP A 389 14.59 -13.37 -23.89
CA TRP A 389 14.98 -13.54 -22.49
C TRP A 389 16.29 -12.85 -22.15
N ASP A 390 17.30 -12.96 -23.01
CA ASP A 390 18.65 -12.50 -22.70
C ASP A 390 18.68 -10.96 -22.60
N MET A 391 17.92 -10.26 -23.44
CA MET A 391 17.72 -8.81 -23.38
C MET A 391 17.00 -8.36 -22.10
N LEU A 392 15.92 -9.03 -21.72
CA LEU A 392 15.09 -8.61 -20.57
C LEU A 392 15.67 -9.03 -19.23
N HIS A 393 16.40 -10.15 -19.16
CA HIS A 393 16.97 -10.69 -17.93
C HIS A 393 17.88 -9.68 -17.20
N GLU A 394 18.69 -8.91 -17.93
CA GLU A 394 19.54 -7.88 -17.33
C GLU A 394 18.72 -6.75 -16.67
N ASN A 395 17.60 -6.36 -17.27
CA ASN A 395 16.72 -5.34 -16.71
C ASN A 395 15.90 -5.89 -15.52
N VAL A 396 15.38 -7.11 -15.64
CA VAL A 396 14.64 -7.80 -14.57
C VAL A 396 15.51 -7.98 -13.32
N THR A 397 16.78 -8.37 -13.49
CA THR A 397 17.74 -8.53 -12.38
C THR A 397 18.15 -7.19 -11.74
N ARG A 398 18.12 -6.08 -12.48
CA ARG A 398 18.30 -4.73 -11.91
C ARG A 398 17.09 -4.26 -11.11
N THR A 399 15.88 -4.70 -11.47
CA THR A 399 14.65 -4.33 -10.76
C THR A 399 14.41 -5.11 -9.47
N TYR A 400 15.09 -6.25 -9.27
CA TYR A 400 14.89 -7.07 -8.08
C TYR A 400 16.14 -7.91 -7.73
N ASN A 401 16.66 -7.74 -6.51
CA ASN A 401 17.69 -8.58 -5.91
C ASN A 401 17.10 -9.19 -4.62
N TYR A 402 17.22 -10.50 -4.43
CA TYR A 402 16.76 -11.19 -3.22
C TYR A 402 17.93 -11.35 -2.24
N PRO A 403 18.17 -10.45 -1.27
CA PRO A 403 19.10 -10.76 -0.21
C PRO A 403 18.49 -11.86 0.65
N MET A 404 19.16 -13.01 0.74
CA MET A 404 18.88 -13.97 1.79
C MET A 404 19.11 -13.29 3.15
N VAL A 405 18.05 -13.14 3.94
CA VAL A 405 18.13 -12.62 5.30
C VAL A 405 18.61 -13.75 6.21
N GLU A 406 19.76 -13.57 6.86
CA GLU A 406 20.26 -14.51 7.87
C GLU A 406 19.24 -14.68 9.01
N GLU A 407 19.07 -15.89 9.53
CA GLU A 407 18.00 -16.26 10.48
C GLU A 407 17.97 -15.40 11.75
N LYS A 408 19.14 -15.00 12.24
CA LYS A 408 19.33 -14.08 13.38
C LYS A 408 18.82 -12.66 13.11
N LEU A 409 18.77 -12.21 11.84
CA LEU A 409 18.16 -10.93 11.47
C LEU A 409 16.64 -11.02 11.41
N LYS A 410 16.06 -12.19 11.10
CA LYS A 410 14.61 -12.36 11.09
C LYS A 410 14.01 -12.10 12.47
N VAL A 411 14.73 -12.52 13.52
CA VAL A 411 14.34 -12.36 14.93
C VAL A 411 14.40 -10.92 15.36
N ALA A 412 15.48 -10.23 14.98
CA ALA A 412 15.63 -8.81 15.25
C ALA A 412 14.63 -7.94 14.46
N LEU A 413 14.18 -8.42 13.29
CA LEU A 413 13.18 -7.75 12.45
C LEU A 413 11.73 -8.15 12.78
N GLY A 414 11.53 -9.11 13.69
CA GLY A 414 10.20 -9.57 14.11
C GLY A 414 9.40 -10.32 13.03
N VAL A 415 10.08 -10.94 12.06
CA VAL A 415 9.45 -11.72 10.99
C VAL A 415 9.37 -13.22 11.28
N ASP A 416 10.05 -13.72 12.32
CA ASP A 416 9.75 -15.04 12.90
C ASP A 416 8.47 -14.97 13.71
N GLY A 417 7.44 -15.57 13.15
CA GLY A 417 6.06 -15.45 13.60
C GLY A 417 5.08 -15.21 12.47
N TRP A 418 5.55 -15.01 11.23
CA TRP A 418 4.69 -14.87 10.05
C TRP A 418 4.07 -16.20 9.53
N ALA A 419 4.13 -17.26 10.33
CA ALA A 419 3.28 -18.42 10.16
C ALA A 419 2.21 -18.45 11.26
N ALA A 420 0.95 -18.53 10.84
CA ALA A 420 -0.29 -18.67 11.62
C ALA A 420 -0.96 -17.37 12.14
N LYS A 421 -1.44 -16.54 11.23
CA LYS A 421 -2.70 -15.80 11.47
C LYS A 421 -3.80 -16.45 10.63
N ASN A 422 -4.95 -16.67 11.26
CA ASN A 422 -6.03 -17.48 10.72
C ASN A 422 -6.75 -16.73 9.57
N GLU A 423 -6.25 -16.88 8.34
CA GLU A 423 -6.80 -16.35 7.07
C GLU A 423 -8.21 -16.89 6.72
N ALA A 424 -8.68 -17.92 7.43
CA ALA A 424 -9.84 -18.69 7.03
C ALA A 424 -11.15 -17.87 6.99
N ALA A 425 -11.30 -16.81 7.79
CA ALA A 425 -12.51 -15.98 7.82
C ALA A 425 -12.64 -15.00 6.63
N LYS A 426 -11.53 -14.45 6.14
CA LYS A 426 -11.52 -13.53 4.98
C LYS A 426 -11.76 -14.26 3.67
N VAL A 427 -11.15 -15.43 3.54
CA VAL A 427 -11.33 -16.25 2.36
C VAL A 427 -12.71 -16.95 2.35
N ARG A 428 -13.38 -17.02 3.51
CA ARG A 428 -14.83 -17.31 3.62
C ARG A 428 -15.73 -16.11 3.28
N GLN A 429 -15.23 -15.04 2.66
CA GLN A 429 -16.02 -13.84 2.31
C GLN A 429 -16.98 -13.36 3.41
N GLU A 430 -16.65 -13.59 4.67
CA GLU A 430 -17.52 -13.19 5.77
C GLU A 430 -17.53 -11.66 5.77
N PRO A 431 -18.69 -11.00 5.71
CA PRO A 431 -18.76 -9.55 5.55
C PRO A 431 -17.97 -8.80 6.62
N GLU A 432 -18.01 -9.29 7.86
CA GLU A 432 -17.25 -8.73 8.99
C GLU A 432 -15.74 -8.98 8.85
N ALA A 433 -15.30 -10.15 8.38
CA ALA A 433 -13.89 -10.46 8.19
C ALA A 433 -13.29 -9.73 6.98
N ILE A 434 -14.02 -9.60 5.87
CA ILE A 434 -13.65 -8.75 4.73
C ILE A 434 -13.59 -7.29 5.18
N SER A 435 -14.61 -6.82 5.90
CA SER A 435 -14.65 -5.44 6.38
C SER A 435 -13.49 -5.17 7.34
N GLN A 436 -13.15 -6.10 8.22
CA GLN A 436 -11.99 -6.03 9.11
C GLN A 436 -10.66 -6.13 8.35
N ALA A 437 -10.59 -6.87 7.23
CA ALA A 437 -9.44 -6.94 6.34
C ALA A 437 -9.21 -5.65 5.55
N MET A 438 -10.29 -5.16 4.95
CA MET A 438 -10.36 -3.95 4.16
C MET A 438 -10.13 -2.76 5.06
N GLN A 439 -10.62 -2.78 6.30
CA GLN A 439 -10.11 -1.96 7.39
C GLN A 439 -8.62 -2.25 7.51
N GLU A 440 -8.10 -3.31 8.15
CA GLU A 440 -6.64 -3.56 8.38
C GLU A 440 -5.66 -3.06 7.27
N TYR A 441 -5.96 -3.30 5.99
CA TYR A 441 -5.19 -2.79 4.86
C TYR A 441 -5.37 -1.30 4.56
N ALA A 442 -6.60 -0.77 4.64
CA ALA A 442 -6.92 0.60 4.25
C ALA A 442 -6.03 1.59 4.99
N THR A 443 -6.29 1.87 6.26
CA THR A 443 -5.52 1.55 7.46
C THR A 443 -4.01 1.35 7.29
N SER A 444 -3.38 0.33 7.89
CA SER A 444 -1.95 0.39 8.24
C SER A 444 -1.01 0.08 7.09
N LYS A 445 -1.54 -0.08 5.88
CA LYS A 445 -0.89 -0.80 4.78
C LYS A 445 -0.14 -2.00 5.35
N SER A 446 -0.85 -2.76 6.18
CA SER A 446 -0.40 -4.03 6.74
C SER A 446 -1.61 -4.97 6.81
N GLY A 447 -1.43 -6.17 7.35
CA GLY A 447 -2.51 -7.14 7.45
C GLY A 447 -2.76 -7.87 6.14
N THR A 448 -3.75 -8.75 6.12
CA THR A 448 -3.75 -9.80 5.09
C THR A 448 -4.05 -9.33 3.66
N LEU A 449 -4.57 -8.11 3.42
CA LEU A 449 -4.67 -7.57 2.05
C LEU A 449 -3.39 -6.86 1.58
N THR A 450 -2.39 -6.70 2.46
CA THR A 450 -1.01 -6.37 2.03
C THR A 450 -0.21 -7.59 1.65
N SER A 451 -0.65 -8.76 2.10
CA SER A 451 -0.25 -10.00 1.50
C SER A 451 -1.12 -10.20 0.26
N ILE A 452 -0.51 -10.65 -0.82
CA ILE A 452 -1.30 -11.25 -1.88
C ILE A 452 -1.92 -12.52 -1.29
N GLY A 453 -3.22 -12.75 -1.54
CA GLY A 453 -3.92 -13.96 -1.09
C GLY A 453 -3.40 -15.24 -1.76
N ILE A 454 -2.45 -15.10 -2.69
CA ILE A 454 -1.69 -16.17 -3.33
C ILE A 454 -0.40 -16.40 -2.53
N GLU A 455 -0.36 -17.49 -1.76
CA GLU A 455 0.78 -17.85 -0.92
C GLU A 455 1.93 -18.46 -1.71
N THR A 456 1.59 -19.24 -2.72
CA THR A 456 2.56 -19.86 -3.62
C THR A 456 2.08 -19.69 -5.04
N TYR A 457 3.03 -19.50 -5.95
CA TYR A 457 2.79 -19.40 -7.38
C TYR A 457 3.86 -20.25 -8.07
N ALA A 458 3.44 -21.25 -8.83
CA ALA A 458 4.34 -22.17 -9.52
C ALA A 458 3.88 -22.38 -10.95
N TYR A 459 4.81 -22.30 -11.88
CA TYR A 459 4.58 -22.76 -13.23
C TYR A 459 4.85 -24.26 -13.30
N LEU A 460 3.84 -25.05 -13.68
CA LEU A 460 3.95 -26.51 -13.77
C LEU A 460 3.50 -27.03 -15.14
N PRO A 461 4.08 -28.15 -15.61
CA PRO A 461 3.55 -28.90 -16.73
C PRO A 461 2.28 -29.65 -16.33
N ILE A 462 1.55 -30.18 -17.32
CA ILE A 462 0.49 -31.16 -17.08
C ILE A 462 1.20 -32.50 -16.73
N LEU A 463 1.18 -32.89 -15.46
CA LEU A 463 1.91 -34.06 -14.95
C LEU A 463 1.45 -35.42 -15.53
N ASP A 464 0.14 -35.67 -15.62
CA ASP A 464 -0.43 -36.98 -15.99
C ASP A 464 -0.53 -37.23 -17.50
N HIS A 465 -0.52 -36.18 -18.32
CA HIS A 465 -0.79 -36.29 -19.77
C HIS A 465 0.45 -36.18 -20.64
N VAL A 466 1.65 -36.14 -20.05
CA VAL A 466 2.87 -35.82 -20.79
C VAL A 466 4.02 -36.80 -20.55
N ALA A 467 3.77 -37.92 -19.88
CA ALA A 467 4.55 -39.12 -20.17
C ALA A 467 4.23 -39.53 -21.62
N GLN A 468 5.23 -39.57 -22.50
CA GLN A 468 5.07 -40.08 -23.86
C GLN A 468 4.38 -41.45 -23.79
N ASP A 469 3.35 -41.65 -24.61
CA ASP A 469 2.49 -42.86 -24.68
C ASP A 469 1.40 -43.00 -23.59
N SER A 470 1.09 -41.95 -22.82
CA SER A 470 -0.07 -41.99 -21.93
C SER A 470 -1.40 -41.78 -22.69
N PRO A 471 -2.53 -42.37 -22.24
CA PRO A 471 -3.85 -42.12 -22.84
C PRO A 471 -4.23 -40.64 -22.84
N GLY A 472 -3.69 -39.83 -21.92
CA GLY A 472 -3.89 -38.39 -21.88
C GLY A 472 -3.13 -37.64 -22.97
N PHE A 473 -1.89 -38.07 -23.25
CA PHE A 473 -1.06 -37.52 -24.32
C PHE A 473 -1.72 -37.71 -25.69
N GLU A 474 -2.23 -38.91 -25.98
CA GLU A 474 -2.90 -39.22 -27.24
C GLU A 474 -4.18 -38.37 -27.43
N ARG A 475 -5.01 -38.25 -26.39
CA ARG A 475 -6.22 -37.43 -26.44
C ARG A 475 -5.90 -35.96 -26.68
N LEU A 476 -4.97 -35.38 -25.94
CA LEU A 476 -4.59 -33.97 -26.08
C LEU A 476 -3.96 -33.71 -27.45
N SER A 477 -3.08 -34.60 -27.92
CA SER A 477 -2.47 -34.52 -29.25
C SER A 477 -3.51 -34.54 -30.35
N LYS A 478 -4.46 -35.49 -30.28
CA LYS A 478 -5.57 -35.56 -31.22
C LYS A 478 -6.44 -34.31 -31.19
N LEU A 479 -6.76 -33.80 -29.99
CA LEU A 479 -7.57 -32.59 -29.85
C LEU A 479 -6.87 -31.35 -30.43
N LEU A 480 -5.54 -31.27 -30.29
CA LEU A 480 -4.71 -30.23 -30.92
C LEU A 480 -4.65 -30.38 -32.45
N GLU A 481 -4.64 -31.59 -32.97
CA GLU A 481 -4.71 -31.83 -34.42
C GLU A 481 -6.08 -31.42 -34.98
N ASP A 482 -7.15 -31.88 -34.34
CA ASP A 482 -8.54 -31.63 -34.76
C ASP A 482 -8.92 -30.13 -34.70
N ASN A 483 -8.18 -29.31 -33.94
CA ASN A 483 -8.43 -27.87 -33.78
C ASN A 483 -7.31 -26.98 -34.34
N THR A 484 -6.46 -27.50 -35.21
CA THR A 484 -5.41 -26.68 -35.84
C THR A 484 -6.02 -25.58 -36.72
N PRO A 485 -5.65 -24.30 -36.52
CA PRO A 485 -6.18 -23.20 -37.32
C PRO A 485 -5.69 -23.29 -38.78
N PRO A 486 -6.44 -22.75 -39.76
CA PRO A 486 -6.00 -22.70 -41.15
C PRO A 486 -4.66 -21.98 -41.29
N ALA A 487 -3.75 -22.51 -42.12
CA ALA A 487 -2.42 -21.92 -42.35
C ALA A 487 -2.48 -20.47 -42.90
N SER A 488 -3.62 -20.07 -43.47
CA SER A 488 -3.89 -18.70 -43.92
C SER A 488 -4.08 -17.69 -42.78
N ASP A 489 -4.40 -18.14 -41.56
CA ASP A 489 -4.42 -17.28 -40.38
C ASP A 489 -3.06 -17.32 -39.70
N HIS A 490 -2.11 -16.54 -40.23
CA HIS A 490 -0.73 -16.53 -39.77
C HIS A 490 -0.59 -16.19 -38.27
N ARG A 491 -1.47 -15.34 -37.72
CA ARG A 491 -1.46 -14.99 -36.29
C ARG A 491 -1.94 -16.15 -35.45
N ALA A 492 -3.09 -16.72 -35.77
CA ALA A 492 -3.63 -17.86 -35.04
C ALA A 492 -2.70 -19.07 -35.16
N SER A 493 -2.18 -19.37 -36.35
CA SER A 493 -1.27 -20.49 -36.61
C SER A 493 0.05 -20.38 -35.86
N ALA A 494 0.65 -19.18 -35.74
CA ALA A 494 1.90 -19.00 -35.02
C ALA A 494 1.71 -19.17 -33.50
N LEU A 495 0.67 -18.54 -32.93
CA LEU A 495 0.32 -18.71 -31.52
C LEU A 495 0.00 -20.18 -31.21
N TYR A 496 -0.83 -20.81 -32.05
CA TYR A 496 -1.24 -22.20 -31.88
C TYR A 496 -0.06 -23.17 -31.92
N SER A 497 0.88 -22.97 -32.84
CA SER A 497 2.08 -23.83 -32.95
C SER A 497 2.92 -23.77 -31.68
N HIS A 498 3.08 -22.57 -31.11
CA HIS A 498 3.81 -22.37 -29.86
C HIS A 498 3.09 -23.03 -28.67
N VAL A 499 1.79 -22.78 -28.53
CA VAL A 499 0.99 -23.40 -27.46
C VAL A 499 0.98 -24.92 -27.58
N ARG A 500 0.86 -25.47 -28.80
CA ARG A 500 0.96 -26.91 -29.05
C ARG A 500 2.30 -27.48 -28.57
N GLN A 501 3.42 -26.83 -28.89
CA GLN A 501 4.73 -27.27 -28.42
C GLN A 501 4.83 -27.26 -26.90
N MET A 502 4.35 -26.18 -26.27
CA MET A 502 4.35 -26.03 -24.82
C MET A 502 3.45 -27.08 -24.12
N LEU A 503 2.25 -27.36 -24.65
CA LEU A 503 1.33 -28.32 -24.05
C LEU A 503 1.79 -29.78 -24.18
N LEU A 504 2.60 -30.09 -25.20
CA LEU A 504 3.13 -31.44 -25.44
C LEU A 504 4.51 -31.68 -24.84
N ASP A 505 5.17 -30.65 -24.30
CA ASP A 505 6.46 -30.79 -23.61
C ASP A 505 6.25 -31.04 -22.10
N PRO A 506 6.71 -32.18 -21.56
CA PRO A 506 6.50 -32.55 -20.15
C PRO A 506 7.22 -31.64 -19.17
N LYS A 507 8.11 -30.77 -19.64
CA LYS A 507 8.85 -29.82 -18.81
C LYS A 507 8.39 -28.38 -19.01
N ALA A 508 7.52 -28.14 -19.98
CA ALA A 508 7.10 -26.79 -20.31
C ALA A 508 6.03 -26.29 -19.33
N PRO A 509 6.07 -24.98 -18.97
CA PRO A 509 5.16 -24.38 -18.01
C PRO A 509 3.77 -24.11 -18.61
N SER A 510 3.01 -25.17 -18.84
CA SER A 510 1.65 -25.11 -19.43
C SER A 510 0.58 -24.50 -18.52
N ALA A 511 0.83 -24.53 -17.21
CA ALA A 511 -0.11 -24.16 -16.17
C ALA A 511 0.57 -23.28 -15.14
N VAL A 512 -0.24 -22.44 -14.51
CA VAL A 512 0.08 -21.85 -13.21
C VAL A 512 -0.71 -22.62 -12.17
N TYR A 513 -0.06 -23.01 -11.09
CA TYR A 513 -0.69 -23.46 -9.87
C TYR A 513 -0.44 -22.42 -8.80
N LEU A 514 -1.49 -22.14 -8.05
CA LEU A 514 -1.43 -21.19 -6.96
C LEU A 514 -2.15 -21.74 -5.74
N THR A 515 -1.70 -21.32 -4.57
CA THR A 515 -2.38 -21.65 -3.32
C THR A 515 -2.89 -20.40 -2.64
N MET A 516 -4.08 -20.51 -2.05
CA MET A 516 -4.70 -19.45 -1.25
C MET A 516 -5.19 -20.06 0.06
N ARG A 517 -4.94 -19.38 1.17
CA ARG A 517 -5.40 -19.83 2.50
C ARG A 517 -6.91 -19.58 2.70
N GLY A 518 -7.73 -20.43 2.11
CA GLY A 518 -9.17 -20.57 2.39
C GLY A 518 -9.95 -21.10 1.19
N GLN A 519 -11.25 -20.83 1.05
CA GLN A 519 -12.09 -21.25 -0.09
C GLN A 519 -12.30 -20.18 -1.17
N SER A 520 -12.54 -20.59 -2.42
CA SER A 520 -12.88 -19.64 -3.48
C SER A 520 -14.13 -18.82 -3.12
N PRO A 521 -14.07 -17.47 -3.24
CA PRO A 521 -15.19 -16.59 -2.93
C PRO A 521 -16.26 -16.56 -4.03
N HIS A 522 -15.92 -17.06 -5.22
CA HIS A 522 -16.77 -16.94 -6.40
C HIS A 522 -17.91 -17.97 -6.35
N PRO A 523 -19.16 -17.56 -6.59
CA PRO A 523 -20.28 -18.48 -6.61
C PRO A 523 -20.11 -19.50 -7.75
N VAL A 524 -20.27 -20.78 -7.40
CA VAL A 524 -20.47 -21.85 -8.38
C VAL A 524 -21.90 -21.72 -8.88
N ASP A 525 -22.10 -21.85 -10.19
CA ASP A 525 -23.44 -21.74 -10.76
C ASP A 525 -24.35 -22.88 -10.30
N LEU A 526 -25.24 -22.57 -9.35
CA LEU A 526 -26.19 -23.52 -8.77
C LEU A 526 -27.17 -24.08 -9.79
N ALA A 527 -27.40 -23.39 -10.91
CA ALA A 527 -28.28 -23.88 -11.96
C ALA A 527 -27.71 -25.16 -12.63
N TRP A 528 -26.38 -25.33 -12.57
CA TRP A 528 -25.67 -26.45 -13.19
C TRP A 528 -25.00 -27.39 -12.18
N SER A 529 -24.91 -26.97 -10.92
CA SER A 529 -24.43 -27.80 -9.80
C SER A 529 -25.26 -27.54 -8.54
N PRO A 530 -26.45 -28.15 -8.42
CA PRO A 530 -27.41 -27.84 -7.36
C PRO A 530 -26.91 -28.18 -5.95
N ASP A 531 -26.02 -29.16 -5.86
CA ASP A 531 -25.41 -29.62 -4.61
C ASP A 531 -24.19 -28.76 -4.21
N SER A 532 -23.76 -27.84 -5.09
CA SER A 532 -22.68 -26.92 -4.77
C SER A 532 -23.15 -25.86 -3.77
N PRO A 533 -22.32 -25.48 -2.80
CA PRO A 533 -22.69 -24.43 -1.85
C PRO A 533 -22.72 -23.05 -2.54
N ALA A 534 -23.84 -22.35 -2.36
CA ALA A 534 -24.14 -21.01 -2.89
C ALA A 534 -23.15 -19.91 -2.43
N GLY A 535 -22.41 -20.20 -1.37
CA GLY A 535 -21.50 -19.25 -0.75
C GLY A 535 -20.52 -19.94 0.18
N PRO A 536 -19.80 -19.15 0.98
CA PRO A 536 -18.83 -19.66 1.91
C PRO A 536 -19.42 -20.65 2.91
N VAL A 537 -18.74 -21.76 3.13
CA VAL A 537 -19.12 -22.77 4.13
C VAL A 537 -18.21 -22.70 5.37
N PRO A 538 -18.70 -23.03 6.59
CA PRO A 538 -17.86 -23.06 7.79
C PRO A 538 -16.68 -24.03 7.67
N GLY A 539 -15.52 -23.65 8.21
CA GLY A 539 -14.32 -24.51 8.23
C GLY A 539 -13.04 -23.80 7.78
N ASN A 540 -11.90 -24.47 7.96
CA ASN A 540 -10.60 -24.00 7.48
C ASN A 540 -10.32 -24.66 6.13
N PHE A 541 -9.91 -23.85 5.15
CA PHE A 541 -9.72 -24.32 3.78
C PHE A 541 -8.34 -23.94 3.25
N LEU A 542 -7.85 -24.72 2.30
CA LEU A 542 -6.77 -24.36 1.41
C LEU A 542 -7.32 -24.49 -0.01
N THR A 543 -7.27 -23.42 -0.79
CA THR A 543 -7.61 -23.46 -2.21
C THR A 543 -6.32 -23.67 -2.97
N ILE A 544 -6.28 -24.74 -3.75
CA ILE A 544 -5.29 -24.90 -4.81
C ILE A 544 -6.06 -24.60 -6.09
N ALA A 545 -5.62 -23.60 -6.84
CA ALA A 545 -6.23 -23.22 -8.10
C ALA A 545 -5.22 -23.36 -9.24
N THR A 546 -5.74 -23.52 -10.44
CA THR A 546 -4.92 -23.60 -11.66
C THR A 546 -5.39 -22.57 -12.69
N VAL A 547 -4.43 -22.05 -13.45
CA VAL A 547 -4.67 -21.07 -14.52
C VAL A 547 -3.91 -21.51 -15.78
N ILE A 548 -4.61 -21.46 -16.92
CA ILE A 548 -4.01 -21.75 -18.21
C ILE A 548 -3.02 -20.62 -18.55
N SER A 549 -1.75 -20.97 -18.78
CA SER A 549 -0.71 -19.96 -19.04
C SER A 549 -0.84 -19.31 -20.42
N GLN A 550 -1.31 -20.07 -21.41
CA GLN A 550 -1.47 -19.63 -22.79
C GLN A 550 -2.81 -20.13 -23.35
N PRO A 551 -3.94 -19.47 -23.03
CA PRO A 551 -5.25 -19.89 -23.51
C PRO A 551 -5.36 -19.70 -25.03
N LEU A 552 -6.01 -20.65 -25.70
CA LEU A 552 -6.31 -20.60 -27.13
C LEU A 552 -7.65 -19.90 -27.43
N SER A 553 -8.49 -19.71 -26.43
CA SER A 553 -9.76 -18.97 -26.51
C SER A 553 -9.50 -17.47 -26.78
N PRO A 554 -9.89 -16.93 -27.95
CA PRO A 554 -9.63 -15.55 -28.29
C PRO A 554 -10.76 -14.63 -27.80
N GLY A 555 -10.41 -13.67 -26.94
CA GLY A 555 -11.33 -12.62 -26.49
C GLY A 555 -11.32 -11.37 -27.38
N THR A 556 -12.31 -10.50 -27.20
CA THR A 556 -12.43 -9.20 -27.90
C THR A 556 -12.85 -8.08 -26.95
N SER A 557 -12.54 -6.84 -27.34
CA SER A 557 -13.00 -5.62 -26.67
C SER A 557 -13.24 -4.54 -27.73
N HIS A 558 -14.45 -4.01 -27.78
CA HIS A 558 -14.87 -3.02 -28.77
C HIS A 558 -15.73 -1.93 -28.12
N ILE A 559 -15.52 -0.69 -28.53
CA ILE A 559 -16.50 0.37 -28.28
C ILE A 559 -17.79 0.05 -29.05
N TRP A 560 -18.94 0.41 -28.50
CA TRP A 560 -20.23 0.32 -29.22
C TRP A 560 -20.82 1.70 -29.53
N SER A 561 -20.22 2.75 -28.96
CA SER A 561 -20.62 4.15 -29.07
C SER A 561 -19.38 5.03 -29.21
N ALA A 562 -19.59 6.24 -29.73
CA ALA A 562 -18.55 7.27 -29.80
C ALA A 562 -18.42 8.04 -28.48
N ASP A 563 -19.37 7.90 -27.55
CA ASP A 563 -19.29 8.48 -26.22
C ASP A 563 -18.25 7.72 -25.37
N PRO A 564 -17.17 8.38 -24.91
CA PRO A 564 -16.15 7.73 -24.09
C PRO A 564 -16.65 7.30 -22.69
N MET A 565 -17.85 7.72 -22.28
CA MET A 565 -18.47 7.31 -21.02
C MET A 565 -19.21 5.97 -21.13
N ASP A 566 -19.52 5.52 -22.35
CA ASP A 566 -20.19 4.24 -22.58
C ASP A 566 -19.24 3.06 -22.35
N ALA A 567 -19.68 2.08 -21.56
CA ALA A 567 -18.89 0.88 -21.29
C ALA A 567 -18.67 0.07 -22.58
N PRO A 568 -17.46 -0.45 -22.86
CA PRO A 568 -17.19 -1.24 -24.04
C PRO A 568 -17.90 -2.60 -23.98
N ILE A 569 -18.09 -3.21 -25.15
CA ILE A 569 -18.47 -4.62 -25.26
C ILE A 569 -17.20 -5.44 -25.12
N ILE A 570 -17.14 -6.31 -24.12
CA ILE A 570 -16.03 -7.23 -23.87
C ILE A 570 -16.56 -8.66 -23.92
N ASP A 571 -15.94 -9.50 -24.74
CA ASP A 571 -16.16 -10.94 -24.72
C ASP A 571 -14.82 -11.64 -24.43
N PRO A 572 -14.58 -12.11 -23.20
CA PRO A 572 -13.34 -12.83 -22.88
C PRO A 572 -13.26 -14.22 -23.51
N ALA A 573 -14.38 -14.77 -23.99
CA ALA A 573 -14.48 -16.09 -24.60
C ALA A 573 -13.91 -17.26 -23.78
N TYR A 574 -13.87 -17.16 -22.43
CA TYR A 574 -13.26 -18.17 -21.56
C TYR A 574 -13.78 -19.59 -21.86
N LEU A 575 -12.84 -20.55 -22.02
CA LEU A 575 -13.09 -21.97 -22.32
C LEU A 575 -13.96 -22.22 -23.57
N SER A 576 -13.96 -21.27 -24.52
CA SER A 576 -14.62 -21.45 -25.83
C SER A 576 -13.84 -22.39 -26.74
N HIS A 577 -12.50 -22.40 -26.65
CA HIS A 577 -11.66 -23.34 -27.37
C HIS A 577 -11.64 -24.71 -26.63
N PRO A 578 -11.89 -25.84 -27.32
CA PRO A 578 -12.01 -27.14 -26.67
C PRO A 578 -10.72 -27.62 -25.98
N VAL A 579 -9.55 -27.25 -26.52
CA VAL A 579 -8.26 -27.53 -25.88
C VAL A 579 -8.13 -26.84 -24.52
N ASP A 580 -8.65 -25.62 -24.35
CA ASP A 580 -8.58 -24.93 -23.06
C ASP A 580 -9.41 -25.66 -21.99
N ALA A 581 -10.57 -26.19 -22.38
CA ALA A 581 -11.41 -26.98 -21.47
C ALA A 581 -10.75 -28.32 -21.10
N GLU A 582 -10.10 -28.99 -22.05
CA GLU A 582 -9.31 -30.22 -21.80
C GLU A 582 -8.16 -29.94 -20.82
N VAL A 583 -7.37 -28.90 -21.10
CA VAL A 583 -6.20 -28.52 -20.30
C VAL A 583 -6.60 -28.11 -18.89
N MET A 584 -7.63 -27.26 -18.74
CA MET A 584 -8.14 -26.86 -17.42
C MET A 584 -8.59 -28.08 -16.60
N ALA A 585 -9.36 -28.99 -17.21
CA ALA A 585 -9.87 -30.17 -16.53
C ALA A 585 -8.74 -31.13 -16.12
N ALA A 586 -7.75 -31.35 -17.00
CA ALA A 586 -6.57 -32.13 -16.71
C ALA A 586 -5.77 -31.58 -15.51
N GLN A 587 -5.60 -30.25 -15.48
CA GLN A 587 -4.92 -29.57 -14.40
C GLN A 587 -5.69 -29.66 -13.08
N MET A 588 -7.03 -29.58 -13.12
CA MET A 588 -7.90 -29.79 -11.96
C MET A 588 -7.76 -31.19 -11.36
N LEU A 589 -7.64 -32.23 -12.19
CA LEU A 589 -7.40 -33.60 -11.70
C LEU A 589 -6.05 -33.71 -10.96
N GLN A 590 -5.02 -33.00 -11.42
CA GLN A 590 -3.69 -33.03 -10.80
C GLN A 590 -3.65 -32.33 -9.44
N ILE A 591 -4.56 -31.40 -9.18
CA ILE A 591 -4.68 -30.78 -7.86
C ILE A 591 -4.90 -31.85 -6.78
N GLU A 592 -5.64 -32.93 -7.08
CA GLU A 592 -5.85 -34.04 -6.15
C GLU A 592 -4.54 -34.76 -5.82
N GLN A 593 -3.68 -34.97 -6.82
CA GLN A 593 -2.36 -35.57 -6.63
C GLN A 593 -1.43 -34.67 -5.80
N VAL A 594 -1.45 -33.36 -6.08
CA VAL A 594 -0.70 -32.37 -5.30
C VAL A 594 -1.16 -32.38 -3.85
N ALA A 595 -2.48 -32.38 -3.61
CA ALA A 595 -3.06 -32.44 -2.27
C ALA A 595 -2.74 -33.76 -1.53
N ALA A 596 -2.57 -34.87 -2.26
CA ALA A 596 -2.19 -36.16 -1.69
C ALA A 596 -0.68 -36.30 -1.42
N SER A 597 0.16 -35.39 -1.92
CA SER A 597 1.62 -35.46 -1.80
C SER A 597 2.14 -35.02 -0.42
N GLU A 598 3.32 -35.54 -0.03
CA GLU A 598 4.03 -35.10 1.17
C GLU A 598 4.76 -33.75 0.94
N PRO A 599 4.83 -32.84 1.93
CA PRO A 599 4.29 -32.98 3.28
C PRO A 599 2.81 -32.59 3.41
N LEU A 600 2.14 -32.16 2.33
CA LEU A 600 0.78 -31.60 2.40
C LEU A 600 -0.22 -32.57 3.03
N SER A 601 -0.20 -33.84 2.63
CA SER A 601 -1.15 -34.85 3.09
C SER A 601 -0.96 -35.29 4.54
N SER A 602 0.26 -35.26 5.08
CA SER A 602 0.53 -35.65 6.48
C SER A 602 0.58 -34.47 7.46
N THR A 603 0.90 -33.26 6.99
CA THR A 603 1.15 -32.11 7.88
C THR A 603 0.06 -31.04 7.83
N LEU A 604 -0.63 -30.86 6.70
CA LEU A 604 -1.51 -29.71 6.49
C LEU A 604 -2.96 -30.10 6.19
N LEU A 605 -3.19 -31.10 5.34
CA LEU A 605 -4.51 -31.49 4.86
C LEU A 605 -5.04 -32.68 5.65
N VAL A 606 -6.21 -32.49 6.28
CA VAL A 606 -6.89 -33.57 7.00
C VAL A 606 -7.31 -34.66 6.02
N GLN A 607 -6.97 -35.91 6.36
CA GLN A 607 -7.34 -37.09 5.59
C GLN A 607 -8.51 -37.85 6.24
N PRO A 608 -9.44 -38.41 5.43
CA PRO A 608 -9.55 -38.25 3.98
C PRO A 608 -9.93 -36.80 3.60
N LEU A 609 -9.46 -36.36 2.42
CA LEU A 609 -9.71 -35.00 1.93
C LEU A 609 -11.20 -34.63 1.99
N GLN A 610 -11.51 -33.54 2.67
CA GLN A 610 -12.84 -32.94 2.68
C GLN A 610 -12.89 -31.79 1.68
N ARG A 611 -13.74 -31.92 0.65
CA ARG A 611 -13.89 -30.88 -0.37
C ARG A 611 -14.97 -29.89 0.05
N ARG A 612 -14.70 -28.60 -0.17
CA ARG A 612 -15.70 -27.53 0.02
C ARG A 612 -16.92 -27.75 -0.88
N ASP A 613 -16.69 -28.15 -2.13
CA ASP A 613 -17.73 -28.44 -3.10
C ASP A 613 -17.73 -29.94 -3.40
N PRO A 614 -18.82 -30.68 -3.12
CA PRO A 614 -18.90 -32.10 -3.48
C PRO A 614 -18.71 -32.34 -4.99
N ALA A 615 -19.10 -31.40 -5.85
CA ALA A 615 -18.94 -31.50 -7.30
C ALA A 615 -17.48 -31.37 -7.76
N SER A 616 -16.57 -30.94 -6.89
CA SER A 616 -15.13 -30.97 -7.15
C SER A 616 -14.48 -32.32 -6.84
N ASP A 617 -15.26 -33.33 -6.45
CA ASP A 617 -14.82 -34.72 -6.42
C ASP A 617 -14.99 -35.39 -7.77
N PHE A 618 -13.95 -35.31 -8.59
CA PHE A 618 -13.97 -35.85 -9.93
C PHE A 618 -13.78 -37.36 -9.95
N ASN A 619 -13.18 -37.95 -8.91
CA ASN A 619 -12.78 -39.36 -8.88
C ASN A 619 -12.00 -39.78 -10.16
N GLY A 620 -11.10 -38.91 -10.63
CA GLY A 620 -10.34 -39.13 -11.87
C GLY A 620 -11.12 -38.92 -13.19
N ASP A 621 -12.40 -38.54 -13.14
CA ASP A 621 -13.24 -38.34 -14.33
C ASP A 621 -13.03 -36.94 -14.94
N LEU A 622 -12.37 -36.93 -16.10
CA LEU A 622 -12.08 -35.72 -16.86
C LEU A 622 -13.34 -34.97 -17.33
N GLU A 623 -14.41 -35.69 -17.69
CA GLU A 623 -15.64 -35.05 -18.16
C GLU A 623 -16.40 -34.40 -17.00
N LYS A 624 -16.33 -34.97 -15.79
CA LYS A 624 -16.79 -34.27 -14.57
C LYS A 624 -15.98 -33.01 -14.32
N ALA A 625 -14.65 -33.08 -14.42
CA ALA A 625 -13.78 -31.92 -14.26
C ALA A 625 -14.07 -30.83 -15.31
N LYS A 626 -14.32 -31.18 -16.58
CA LYS A 626 -14.74 -30.21 -17.62
C LYS A 626 -16.06 -29.54 -17.30
N ARG A 627 -17.07 -30.31 -16.86
CA ARG A 627 -18.37 -29.75 -16.46
C ARG A 627 -18.19 -28.77 -15.30
N PHE A 628 -17.42 -29.16 -14.28
CA PHE A 628 -17.11 -28.30 -13.15
C PHE A 628 -16.30 -27.06 -13.54
N ALA A 629 -15.35 -27.18 -14.47
CA ALA A 629 -14.58 -26.04 -14.97
C ALA A 629 -15.48 -24.97 -15.59
N ARG A 630 -16.51 -25.37 -16.36
CA ARG A 630 -17.45 -24.41 -16.97
C ARG A 630 -18.31 -23.67 -15.94
N THR A 631 -18.60 -24.29 -14.80
CA THR A 631 -19.44 -23.69 -13.74
C THR A 631 -18.65 -22.91 -12.69
N SER A 632 -17.34 -23.15 -12.56
CA SER A 632 -16.50 -22.59 -11.50
C SER A 632 -15.37 -21.66 -11.96
N SER A 633 -14.92 -21.76 -13.22
CA SER A 633 -13.78 -20.95 -13.71
C SER A 633 -14.06 -19.45 -13.69
N THR A 634 -13.04 -18.64 -13.44
CA THR A 634 -13.15 -17.18 -13.43
C THR A 634 -11.87 -16.57 -14.01
N SER A 635 -11.84 -15.24 -14.15
CA SER A 635 -10.66 -14.50 -14.60
C SER A 635 -9.58 -14.48 -13.52
N MET A 636 -8.31 -14.54 -13.94
CA MET A 636 -7.14 -14.18 -13.11
C MET A 636 -6.81 -12.68 -13.21
N TRP A 637 -7.68 -11.87 -13.82
CA TRP A 637 -7.51 -10.42 -13.96
C TRP A 637 -6.23 -9.98 -14.68
N HIS A 638 -5.75 -10.78 -15.64
CA HIS A 638 -4.60 -10.46 -16.50
C HIS A 638 -5.01 -10.23 -17.98
N PRO A 639 -5.90 -9.27 -18.30
CA PRO A 639 -6.26 -8.98 -19.69
C PRO A 639 -5.08 -8.33 -20.43
N ALA A 640 -4.68 -8.94 -21.55
CA ALA A 640 -3.63 -8.45 -22.41
C ALA A 640 -3.91 -8.77 -23.89
N GLY A 641 -3.19 -8.11 -24.80
CA GLY A 641 -3.17 -8.49 -26.22
C GLY A 641 -4.18 -7.78 -27.14
N THR A 642 -4.98 -6.83 -26.64
CA THR A 642 -5.93 -6.04 -27.46
C THR A 642 -5.22 -5.10 -28.43
N CYS A 643 -4.05 -4.59 -28.07
CA CYS A 643 -3.15 -3.82 -28.93
C CYS A 643 -1.81 -4.58 -29.12
N ALA A 644 -1.85 -5.70 -29.85
CA ALA A 644 -0.69 -6.59 -29.95
C ALA A 644 0.51 -5.94 -30.65
N MET A 645 1.70 -6.10 -30.06
CA MET A 645 2.98 -5.76 -30.67
C MET A 645 3.37 -6.85 -31.68
N LEU A 646 2.98 -6.65 -32.94
CA LEU A 646 3.17 -7.58 -34.05
C LEU A 646 3.25 -6.79 -35.38
N PRO A 647 3.78 -7.41 -36.45
CA PRO A 647 3.65 -6.89 -37.81
C PRO A 647 2.18 -6.69 -38.26
N VAL A 648 1.95 -5.73 -39.16
CA VAL A 648 0.61 -5.39 -39.68
C VAL A 648 -0.05 -6.56 -40.39
N ASP A 649 0.71 -7.33 -41.19
CA ASP A 649 0.24 -8.52 -41.89
C ASP A 649 -0.15 -9.67 -40.94
N LYS A 650 0.28 -9.60 -39.68
CA LYS A 650 -0.14 -10.47 -38.58
C LYS A 650 -1.21 -9.84 -37.68
N ARG A 651 -1.89 -8.78 -38.14
CA ARG A 651 -2.92 -8.03 -37.39
C ARG A 651 -2.38 -7.41 -36.09
N GLY A 652 -1.14 -6.94 -36.10
CA GLY A 652 -0.57 -6.14 -35.02
C GLY A 652 -1.09 -4.70 -35.01
N VAL A 653 -1.02 -4.07 -33.84
CA VAL A 653 -1.47 -2.69 -33.62
C VAL A 653 -0.27 -1.75 -33.42
N VAL A 654 0.81 -2.24 -32.80
CA VAL A 654 2.03 -1.46 -32.56
C VAL A 654 3.28 -2.19 -33.06
N ASP A 655 4.31 -1.42 -33.40
CA ASP A 655 5.64 -1.94 -33.75
C ASP A 655 6.50 -2.25 -32.51
N VAL A 656 7.72 -2.74 -32.73
CA VAL A 656 8.67 -3.11 -31.66
C VAL A 656 9.15 -1.92 -30.80
N ALA A 657 8.86 -0.68 -31.22
CA ALA A 657 9.09 0.54 -30.47
C ALA A 657 7.79 1.10 -29.86
N LEU A 658 6.73 0.30 -29.83
CA LEU A 658 5.38 0.61 -29.34
C LEU A 658 4.69 1.76 -30.08
N ARG A 659 5.12 2.07 -31.31
CA ARG A 659 4.46 3.06 -32.16
C ARG A 659 3.27 2.42 -32.86
N VAL A 660 2.14 3.11 -32.90
CA VAL A 660 0.93 2.63 -33.56
C VAL A 660 1.15 2.59 -35.07
N HIS A 661 0.83 1.48 -35.72
CA HIS A 661 1.00 1.36 -37.16
C HIS A 661 0.11 2.36 -37.91
N GLY A 662 0.71 3.14 -38.82
CA GLY A 662 -0.02 4.08 -39.68
C GLY A 662 -0.42 5.41 -39.00
N VAL A 663 0.11 5.69 -37.80
CA VAL A 663 0.02 6.97 -37.08
C VAL A 663 1.40 7.57 -36.96
#